data_AF-A0A9P1MDC7-F1
#
_entry.id   AF-A0A9P1MDC7-F1
#
_cell.length_a   1.000
_cell.length_b   1.000
_cell.length_c   1.000
_cell.angle_alpha   90.00
_cell.angle_beta   90.00
_cell.angle_gamma   90.00
#
_symmetry.space_group_name_H-M   'P 1'
#
loop_
_entity.id
_entity.type
_entity.pdbx_description
1 polymer ?
#
loop_
_entity_poly.entity_id
_entity_poly.type
_entity_poly.pdbx_seq_one_letter_code
_entity_poly.pdbx_strand_id
1 'polypeptide(L)'
;MVTTEKLKPAKRVTGQRQDVCPTKGRPRLKKAIADAYSPFWGRTIDPETEVTITTGANEGMLSAFMAFIEEGDEVIVFEPFFDQYISNIEMAGGKIVYVPMSPPKDGASVTSSAANWTIDFDDLERAFTPRTKMIVLNTPHNPVGKIYSKEELERIGDLCVKNQVIILSDEVYDRLFYVPFTRIATLSPEIEKLTLTVGSAGKNFYATGWRVGWLIGPAELIQYVSAAHTRICYSSVSPLQEACAVGFEQAGEHGFWEESIRDMKGKMDRFNEVFDELGLPYSDPEGGYFVLVNMSKVRLPADYPFPPHVAARPRDFQLAWFLIQELGVAAIPHRVLHRRQRNFLLITKPDVALFETRLRVESNAACPGGIGPDLHLRLAVHIQAKRSKDLDRPILFIASCLGGIILAQALVLAAKKNSDIGESTYALEQLIRDFTSEYQHISRNCQLAIFYEMQKLIFYGMVCLVALQISSRTQNCETKDRADLRRFLHIDQCYINLALVEHTSDDATNSSGSENDIPQSSPFSLTSRLKIEKLDATQTIALPALFDQRKLDALCFTWDEGFDSKEGPKTMTTVYCAIQNKLWKKDILRLQPKGEAGQRMKNALMALLKDLDWRVREAAASALGEQSSLSEAAANALTALRKDPDWRVRREAASALGKQSSVSEAVANALTALLKDPNSRVQHAAALALRRQSSPSEAAANALIALLKDLDLDIRKEAALVLGKQSSLSEAAANILIALLKDLDSGVRWEAALALRKQSSLSEAVANALMALLKDPDSRVRQAAASALGRQSSPSEAAANALTALLKDLDSDVRQAAALALVEQSSVSKAAENTLTALLKDLDWRVRRAAASALGKQSSLSEAVANTLTALLKDPDSRVRRAAASALGRQSSPSEAAANALIALLKDPDSPNALIALLKDLDWRVRRAAASALGRQSSPSEAAANALTALVKDLDWRVRRAAASALGRQSSPSEAAANALMALVKDLDWRVRRAAASALGRQSSPSEAAANALTALVKDLDSDVRQAAASALGKQSSLSEAAENALIALIKDPNSDIRQEAALALGRQASLSEAVANALIALLKDSKLLVRREAALALGKKSSLSEAAANALIVLLKDPDSDVRWAAASALGRQSSLSEVVANALIALLKDSKLLIRREAASALGKQSSLSEAGANAFAALLKDQHWLVQSAATDVLGNQWDRMVQRKSKLVY
;
A
#
# COMPACT_ATOMS: atom_id res chain seq x y z
N MET A 1 12.65 3.93 23.44
CA MET A 1 14.08 3.95 23.02
C MET A 1 14.96 3.06 23.92
N VAL A 2 14.43 1.95 24.48
CA VAL A 2 15.14 1.11 25.47
C VAL A 2 16.05 0.04 24.82
N THR A 3 15.78 -0.33 23.56
CA THR A 3 16.56 -1.34 22.82
C THR A 3 17.92 -0.86 22.29
N THR A 4 18.14 0.46 22.19
CA THR A 4 19.36 1.02 21.56
C THR A 4 20.54 1.25 22.52
N GLU A 5 20.31 1.41 23.82
CA GLU A 5 21.43 1.56 24.78
C GLU A 5 22.05 0.22 25.18
N LYS A 6 21.24 -0.83 25.30
CA LYS A 6 21.68 -2.18 25.68
C LYS A 6 22.48 -2.92 24.58
N LEU A 7 22.72 -2.27 23.42
CA LEU A 7 23.48 -2.78 22.26
C LEU A 7 24.68 -1.89 21.86
N LYS A 8 25.25 -1.13 22.82
CA LYS A 8 26.48 -0.34 22.62
C LYS A 8 27.72 -1.07 22.09
N PRO A 9 27.87 -2.41 22.12
CA PRO A 9 29.10 -3.04 21.60
C PRO A 9 29.02 -3.61 20.18
N ALA A 10 27.83 -3.79 19.58
CA ALA A 10 27.66 -4.27 18.17
C ALA A 10 28.41 -3.40 17.12
N LYS A 11 28.87 -2.23 17.55
CA LYS A 11 29.81 -1.29 16.95
C LYS A 11 31.07 -1.92 16.35
N ARG A 12 31.66 -2.92 17.01
CA ARG A 12 33.03 -3.41 16.70
C ARG A 12 33.13 -4.42 15.56
N VAL A 13 32.01 -4.79 14.93
CA VAL A 13 31.92 -5.91 13.99
C VAL A 13 32.45 -5.60 12.57
N THR A 14 32.39 -4.34 12.12
CA THR A 14 32.63 -3.95 10.72
C THR A 14 34.09 -4.05 10.25
N GLY A 15 35.04 -4.35 11.15
CA GLY A 15 36.48 -4.42 10.83
C GLY A 15 37.02 -5.81 10.45
N GLN A 16 36.21 -6.88 10.54
CA GLN A 16 36.66 -8.24 10.19
C GLN A 16 36.23 -8.67 8.78
N ARG A 17 37.06 -9.49 8.13
CA ARG A 17 36.92 -9.89 6.72
C ARG A 17 35.53 -10.48 6.42
N GLN A 18 34.99 -10.08 5.25
CA GLN A 18 33.73 -10.60 4.68
C GLN A 18 33.94 -11.98 4.03
N ASP A 19 34.48 -12.91 4.80
CA ASP A 19 34.61 -14.30 4.39
C ASP A 19 33.23 -14.98 4.45
N VAL A 20 33.01 -15.98 3.57
CA VAL A 20 31.76 -16.76 3.51
C VAL A 20 31.43 -17.30 4.90
N CYS A 21 30.19 -17.15 5.35
CA CYS A 21 29.79 -17.67 6.66
C CYS A 21 30.01 -19.18 6.70
N PRO A 22 30.73 -19.73 7.69
CA PRO A 22 30.73 -21.18 7.90
C PRO A 22 29.30 -21.65 8.13
N THR A 23 28.96 -22.80 7.56
CA THR A 23 27.60 -23.35 7.59
C THR A 23 27.07 -23.59 9.00
N LYS A 24 27.94 -23.99 9.95
CA LYS A 24 27.58 -24.11 11.37
C LYS A 24 27.42 -22.77 12.10
N GLY A 25 27.77 -21.65 11.46
CA GLY A 25 27.77 -20.29 12.03
C GLY A 25 29.16 -19.70 12.26
N ARG A 26 29.19 -18.41 12.59
CA ARG A 26 30.42 -17.64 12.83
C ARG A 26 31.13 -18.14 14.09
N PRO A 27 32.46 -18.44 14.06
CA PRO A 27 33.19 -19.01 15.20
C PRO A 27 33.05 -18.18 16.48
N ARG A 28 33.06 -16.85 16.36
CA ARG A 28 32.89 -15.94 17.49
C ARG A 28 31.55 -16.12 18.21
N LEU A 29 30.44 -16.26 17.48
CA LEU A 29 29.12 -16.48 18.10
C LEU A 29 29.06 -17.85 18.77
N LYS A 30 29.55 -18.89 18.10
CA LYS A 30 29.57 -20.25 18.69
C LYS A 30 30.38 -20.27 19.98
N LYS A 31 31.56 -19.61 19.99
CA LYS A 31 32.37 -19.44 21.21
C LYS A 31 31.64 -18.62 22.28
N ALA A 32 31.06 -17.47 21.95
CA ALA A 32 30.34 -16.64 22.92
C ALA A 32 29.13 -17.37 23.55
N ILE A 33 28.44 -18.23 22.79
CA ILE A 33 27.40 -19.12 23.31
C ILE A 33 28.02 -20.20 24.20
N ALA A 34 29.03 -20.94 23.73
CA ALA A 34 29.70 -21.96 24.53
C ALA A 34 30.22 -21.41 25.87
N ASP A 35 30.90 -20.25 25.86
CA ASP A 35 31.37 -19.54 27.05
C ASP A 35 30.20 -19.15 27.99
N ALA A 36 29.08 -18.66 27.43
CA ALA A 36 27.92 -18.18 28.20
C ALA A 36 27.03 -19.30 28.77
N TYR A 37 27.14 -20.53 28.26
CA TYR A 37 26.37 -21.70 28.70
C TYR A 37 27.19 -22.74 29.48
N SER A 38 28.51 -22.83 29.27
CA SER A 38 29.40 -23.74 30.01
C SER A 38 29.25 -23.67 31.54
N PRO A 39 29.07 -22.49 32.18
CA PRO A 39 28.86 -22.40 33.63
C PRO A 39 27.59 -23.12 34.13
N PHE A 40 26.53 -23.23 33.30
CA PHE A 40 25.33 -23.98 33.68
C PHE A 40 25.49 -25.50 33.50
N TRP A 41 26.31 -25.92 32.54
CA TRP A 41 26.63 -27.32 32.27
C TRP A 41 27.68 -27.89 33.24
N GLY A 42 28.37 -27.05 34.03
CA GLY A 42 29.45 -27.47 34.92
C GLY A 42 30.72 -27.96 34.18
N ARG A 43 30.72 -27.89 32.84
CA ARG A 43 31.83 -28.29 31.95
C ARG A 43 31.94 -27.29 30.80
N THR A 44 33.10 -27.27 30.15
CA THR A 44 33.26 -26.56 28.89
C THR A 44 32.45 -27.24 27.78
N ILE A 45 31.66 -26.45 27.05
CA ILE A 45 30.97 -26.85 25.81
C ILE A 45 31.91 -26.57 24.64
N ASP A 46 32.04 -27.50 23.69
CA ASP A 46 32.87 -27.30 22.48
C ASP A 46 32.10 -26.49 21.41
N PRO A 47 32.53 -25.25 21.07
CA PRO A 47 31.85 -24.43 20.07
C PRO A 47 31.96 -24.95 18.63
N GLU A 48 32.82 -25.94 18.32
CA GLU A 48 32.95 -26.51 16.97
C GLU A 48 32.10 -27.77 16.75
N THR A 49 31.86 -28.55 17.80
CA THR A 49 31.14 -29.83 17.73
C THR A 49 29.75 -29.79 18.38
N GLU A 50 29.58 -29.07 19.50
CA GLU A 50 28.36 -29.08 20.33
C GLU A 50 27.43 -27.87 20.11
N VAL A 51 27.81 -26.92 19.26
CA VAL A 51 27.02 -25.70 18.97
C VAL A 51 26.83 -25.52 17.47
N THR A 52 25.59 -25.34 17.02
CA THR A 52 25.27 -24.89 15.65
C THR A 52 24.35 -23.67 15.67
N ILE A 53 24.68 -22.67 14.86
CA ILE A 53 23.88 -21.47 14.66
C ILE A 53 22.84 -21.72 13.56
N THR A 54 21.65 -21.14 13.72
CA THR A 54 20.49 -21.32 12.85
C THR A 54 19.76 -20.00 12.61
N THR A 55 18.89 -19.95 11.59
CA THR A 55 18.19 -18.74 11.11
C THR A 55 16.94 -18.45 11.95
N GLY A 56 17.18 -18.33 13.25
CA GLY A 56 16.21 -18.22 14.32
C GLY A 56 15.79 -19.59 14.84
N ALA A 57 15.46 -19.67 16.14
CA ALA A 57 15.08 -20.91 16.83
C ALA A 57 14.07 -21.78 16.06
N ASN A 58 13.07 -21.18 15.40
CA ASN A 58 12.09 -21.92 14.59
C ASN A 58 12.73 -22.73 13.43
N GLU A 59 13.72 -22.17 12.73
CA GLU A 59 14.44 -22.90 11.67
C GLU A 59 15.42 -23.92 12.26
N GLY A 60 15.94 -23.65 13.46
CA GLY A 60 16.72 -24.63 14.22
C GLY A 60 15.91 -25.85 14.67
N MET A 61 14.69 -25.65 15.17
CA MET A 61 13.76 -26.74 15.50
C MET A 61 13.37 -27.52 14.25
N LEU A 62 13.09 -26.84 13.14
CA LEU A 62 12.88 -27.52 11.86
C LEU A 62 14.11 -28.36 11.44
N SER A 63 15.33 -27.82 11.61
CA SER A 63 16.56 -28.59 11.35
C SER A 63 16.68 -29.82 12.26
N ALA A 64 16.23 -29.75 13.51
CA ALA A 64 16.21 -30.91 14.40
C ALA A 64 15.16 -31.96 13.96
N PHE A 65 13.93 -31.56 13.62
CA PHE A 65 12.93 -32.52 13.13
C PHE A 65 13.38 -33.17 11.82
N MET A 66 13.89 -32.40 10.86
CA MET A 66 14.42 -32.90 9.58
C MET A 66 15.69 -33.76 9.71
N ALA A 67 16.35 -33.76 10.88
CA ALA A 67 17.52 -34.59 11.15
C ALA A 67 17.17 -35.95 11.77
N PHE A 68 16.01 -36.09 12.43
CA PHE A 68 15.71 -37.25 13.30
C PHE A 68 14.30 -37.86 13.14
N ILE A 69 13.40 -37.27 12.36
CA ILE A 69 12.02 -37.74 12.18
C ILE A 69 11.83 -38.29 10.77
N GLU A 70 11.30 -39.52 10.68
CA GLU A 70 10.87 -40.14 9.41
C GLU A 70 9.33 -40.25 9.31
N GLU A 71 8.84 -40.67 8.15
CA GLU A 71 7.41 -40.81 7.87
C GLU A 71 6.71 -41.74 8.88
N GLY A 72 5.75 -41.17 9.60
CA GLY A 72 4.93 -41.86 10.59
C GLY A 72 5.58 -42.07 11.96
N ASP A 73 6.76 -41.51 12.22
CA ASP A 73 7.34 -41.46 13.56
C ASP A 73 6.59 -40.47 14.47
N GLU A 74 6.59 -40.74 15.76
CA GLU A 74 5.79 -40.02 16.74
C GLU A 74 6.62 -38.99 17.52
N VAL A 75 6.09 -37.77 17.61
CA VAL A 75 6.67 -36.67 18.39
C VAL A 75 5.68 -36.24 19.46
N ILE A 76 6.08 -36.32 20.73
CA ILE A 76 5.26 -35.90 21.87
C ILE A 76 5.32 -34.37 22.01
N VAL A 77 4.16 -33.74 22.15
CA VAL A 77 4.01 -32.29 22.34
C VAL A 77 2.99 -32.02 23.45
N PHE A 78 3.35 -31.17 24.42
CA PHE A 78 2.43 -30.76 25.48
C PHE A 78 1.36 -29.79 24.96
N GLU A 79 0.13 -29.83 25.50
CA GLU A 79 -0.89 -28.80 25.20
C GLU A 79 -1.15 -27.86 26.39
N PRO A 80 -1.27 -26.53 26.21
CA PRO A 80 -1.13 -25.79 24.94
C PRO A 80 0.31 -25.81 24.38
N PHE A 81 0.49 -25.44 23.12
CA PHE A 81 1.79 -25.44 22.44
C PHE A 81 2.04 -24.18 21.59
N PHE A 82 3.30 -23.93 21.24
CA PHE A 82 3.67 -23.00 20.17
C PHE A 82 3.31 -23.56 18.79
N ASP A 83 2.61 -22.78 17.96
CA ASP A 83 1.95 -23.24 16.72
C ASP A 83 2.90 -23.80 15.65
N GLN A 84 4.19 -23.43 15.72
CA GLN A 84 5.21 -23.87 14.77
C GLN A 84 5.60 -25.34 14.93
N TYR A 85 5.53 -25.91 16.14
CA TYR A 85 5.93 -27.31 16.39
C TYR A 85 5.17 -28.26 15.45
N ILE A 86 3.84 -28.13 15.43
CA ILE A 86 2.94 -29.00 14.65
C ILE A 86 3.31 -28.97 13.17
N SER A 87 3.54 -27.77 12.63
CA SER A 87 3.83 -27.59 11.19
C SER A 87 5.23 -28.10 10.81
N ASN A 88 6.21 -27.97 11.71
CA ASN A 88 7.57 -28.47 11.45
C ASN A 88 7.65 -30.00 11.57
N ILE A 89 6.92 -30.60 12.52
CA ILE A 89 6.81 -32.06 12.69
C ILE A 89 6.10 -32.68 11.47
N GLU A 90 4.93 -32.17 11.09
CA GLU A 90 4.18 -32.65 9.91
C GLU A 90 5.01 -32.54 8.62
N MET A 91 5.83 -31.48 8.48
CA MET A 91 6.65 -31.29 7.27
C MET A 91 7.81 -32.30 7.17
N ALA A 92 8.23 -32.91 8.27
CA ALA A 92 9.19 -34.03 8.29
C ALA A 92 8.51 -35.42 8.14
N GLY A 93 7.18 -35.48 7.98
CA GLY A 93 6.41 -36.73 7.95
C GLY A 93 6.02 -37.27 9.33
N GLY A 94 6.34 -36.53 10.40
CA GLY A 94 6.06 -36.94 11.78
C GLY A 94 4.58 -36.80 12.17
N LYS A 95 4.15 -37.65 13.10
CA LYS A 95 2.84 -37.63 13.75
C LYS A 95 2.95 -37.01 15.15
N ILE A 96 2.06 -36.07 15.46
CA ILE A 96 2.03 -35.45 16.78
C ILE A 96 1.21 -36.32 17.76
N VAL A 97 1.83 -36.66 18.88
CA VAL A 97 1.18 -37.26 20.05
C VAL A 97 1.00 -36.16 21.10
N TYR A 98 -0.25 -35.82 21.42
CA TYR A 98 -0.58 -34.70 22.29
C TYR A 98 -0.74 -35.15 23.75
N VAL A 99 0.00 -34.53 24.67
CA VAL A 99 -0.13 -34.74 26.12
C VAL A 99 -0.64 -33.45 26.77
N PRO A 100 -1.92 -33.34 27.15
CA PRO A 100 -2.47 -32.08 27.63
C PRO A 100 -2.05 -31.77 29.07
N MET A 101 -1.60 -30.54 29.31
CA MET A 101 -1.48 -30.04 30.68
C MET A 101 -2.87 -29.76 31.28
N SER A 102 -3.00 -30.09 32.55
CA SER A 102 -4.18 -29.80 33.36
C SER A 102 -4.02 -28.44 34.03
N PRO A 103 -4.95 -27.48 33.79
CA PRO A 103 -4.95 -26.22 34.51
C PRO A 103 -5.31 -26.44 35.99
N PRO A 104 -5.04 -25.43 36.84
CA PRO A 104 -5.51 -25.41 38.23
C PRO A 104 -7.02 -25.63 38.31
N LYS A 105 -7.47 -26.45 39.27
CA LYS A 105 -8.89 -26.85 39.41
C LYS A 105 -9.84 -25.66 39.60
N ASP A 106 -9.32 -24.61 40.21
CA ASP A 106 -9.95 -23.33 40.55
C ASP A 106 -9.54 -22.17 39.61
N GLY A 107 -8.69 -22.41 38.60
CA GLY A 107 -8.24 -21.43 37.61
C GLY A 107 -9.34 -20.89 36.66
N ALA A 108 -10.58 -21.33 36.85
CA ALA A 108 -11.76 -20.71 36.24
C ALA A 108 -12.34 -19.55 37.07
N SER A 109 -11.97 -19.48 38.35
CA SER A 109 -12.51 -18.56 39.36
C SER A 109 -11.46 -17.66 40.00
N VAL A 110 -10.21 -18.13 40.14
CA VAL A 110 -9.13 -17.48 40.90
C VAL A 110 -7.86 -17.40 40.05
N THR A 111 -7.11 -16.31 40.19
CA THR A 111 -5.76 -16.17 39.63
C THR A 111 -4.78 -17.09 40.37
N SER A 112 -3.88 -17.76 39.66
CA SER A 112 -2.91 -18.69 40.26
C SER A 112 -1.61 -18.78 39.47
N SER A 113 -0.51 -19.13 40.15
CA SER A 113 0.80 -19.32 39.49
C SER A 113 0.73 -20.36 38.38
N ALA A 114 1.45 -20.10 37.29
CA ALA A 114 1.64 -21.01 36.19
C ALA A 114 2.25 -22.38 36.62
N ALA A 115 2.97 -22.47 37.74
CA ALA A 115 3.43 -23.74 38.32
C ALA A 115 2.30 -24.75 38.53
N ASN A 116 1.11 -24.27 38.89
CA ASN A 116 -0.06 -25.09 39.22
C ASN A 116 -0.69 -25.77 37.98
N TRP A 117 -0.18 -25.50 36.77
CA TRP A 117 -0.44 -26.34 35.61
C TRP A 117 0.37 -27.64 35.72
N THR A 118 -0.32 -28.77 35.67
CA THR A 118 0.26 -30.10 35.96
C THR A 118 0.18 -31.03 34.76
N ILE A 119 1.22 -31.86 34.58
CA ILE A 119 1.19 -33.00 33.64
C ILE A 119 0.60 -34.21 34.37
N ASP A 120 -0.31 -34.93 33.71
CA ASP A 120 -0.64 -36.31 34.10
C ASP A 120 0.47 -37.23 33.56
N PHE A 121 1.28 -37.77 34.47
CA PHE A 121 2.44 -38.58 34.12
C PHE A 121 2.06 -39.99 33.65
N ASP A 122 0.87 -40.49 33.98
CA ASP A 122 0.39 -41.77 33.48
C ASP A 122 -0.06 -41.61 32.02
N ASP A 123 -0.67 -40.47 31.67
CA ASP A 123 -0.94 -40.08 30.28
C ASP A 123 0.35 -39.85 29.49
N LEU A 124 1.37 -39.24 30.11
CA LEU A 124 2.69 -39.08 29.48
C LEU A 124 3.37 -40.43 29.25
N GLU A 125 3.40 -41.35 30.21
CA GLU A 125 3.99 -42.68 30.01
C GLU A 125 3.23 -43.48 28.93
N ARG A 126 1.89 -43.38 28.89
CA ARG A 126 1.06 -43.96 27.80
C ARG A 126 1.34 -43.37 26.42
N ALA A 127 1.92 -42.17 26.33
CA ALA A 127 2.24 -41.52 25.06
C ALA A 127 3.53 -42.06 24.41
N PHE A 128 4.38 -42.77 25.17
CA PHE A 128 5.57 -43.43 24.62
C PHE A 128 5.20 -44.76 23.96
N THR A 129 5.54 -44.89 22.68
CA THR A 129 5.37 -46.09 21.87
C THR A 129 6.69 -46.44 21.16
N PRO A 130 6.83 -47.63 20.55
CA PRO A 130 7.99 -47.95 19.69
C PRO A 130 8.18 -47.02 18.48
N ARG A 131 7.19 -46.18 18.14
CA ARG A 131 7.30 -45.13 17.10
C ARG A 131 7.72 -43.76 17.66
N THR A 132 7.70 -43.55 18.97
CA THR A 132 8.12 -42.28 19.56
C THR A 132 9.63 -42.06 19.33
N LYS A 133 9.99 -40.92 18.74
CA LYS A 133 11.39 -40.53 18.46
C LYS A 133 11.82 -39.28 19.20
N MET A 134 10.91 -38.36 19.45
CA MET A 134 11.23 -37.07 20.06
C MET A 134 10.12 -36.58 20.99
N ILE A 135 10.47 -35.83 22.01
CA ILE A 135 9.56 -35.01 22.81
C ILE A 135 9.97 -33.54 22.70
N VAL A 136 8.97 -32.65 22.54
CA VAL A 136 9.18 -31.20 22.57
C VAL A 136 8.82 -30.69 23.96
N LEU A 137 9.82 -30.20 24.68
CA LEU A 137 9.66 -29.57 25.99
C LEU A 137 9.92 -28.07 25.82
N ASN A 138 8.99 -27.20 26.26
CA ASN A 138 9.19 -25.76 26.19
C ASN A 138 9.16 -25.14 27.58
N THR A 139 10.24 -24.45 27.96
CA THR A 139 10.42 -23.93 29.33
C THR A 139 11.31 -22.68 29.34
N PRO A 140 10.88 -21.53 29.91
CA PRO A 140 9.52 -21.16 30.28
C PRO A 140 8.49 -21.41 29.17
N HIS A 141 7.34 -21.98 29.56
CA HIS A 141 6.38 -22.58 28.65
C HIS A 141 5.47 -21.55 27.96
N ASN A 142 5.60 -21.37 26.64
CA ASN A 142 4.70 -20.57 25.81
C ASN A 142 3.42 -21.37 25.48
N PRO A 143 2.19 -20.91 25.81
CA PRO A 143 1.82 -19.57 26.31
C PRO A 143 1.61 -19.42 27.82
N VAL A 144 1.64 -20.52 28.59
CA VAL A 144 1.22 -20.58 30.01
C VAL A 144 2.10 -19.75 30.96
N GLY A 145 3.38 -19.59 30.63
CA GLY A 145 4.39 -18.99 31.51
C GLY A 145 4.95 -19.95 32.57
N LYS A 146 4.58 -21.24 32.57
CA LYS A 146 5.06 -22.24 33.55
C LYS A 146 6.57 -22.45 33.43
N ILE A 147 7.25 -22.55 34.56
CA ILE A 147 8.57 -23.17 34.64
C ILE A 147 8.38 -24.55 35.26
N TYR A 148 8.97 -25.58 34.64
CA TYR A 148 8.89 -26.93 35.19
C TYR A 148 9.80 -27.06 36.41
N SER A 149 9.28 -27.69 37.46
CA SER A 149 10.05 -28.08 38.64
C SER A 149 11.15 -29.08 38.28
N LYS A 150 12.20 -29.18 39.11
CA LYS A 150 13.30 -30.12 38.89
C LYS A 150 12.77 -31.57 38.84
N GLU A 151 11.82 -31.87 39.72
CA GLU A 151 11.17 -33.17 39.87
C GLU A 151 10.30 -33.53 38.65
N GLU A 152 9.62 -32.56 38.04
CA GLU A 152 8.92 -32.78 36.76
C GLU A 152 9.92 -33.08 35.62
N LEU A 153 11.01 -32.31 35.54
CA LEU A 153 12.03 -32.48 34.49
C LEU A 153 12.81 -33.79 34.64
N GLU A 154 13.12 -34.22 35.86
CA GLU A 154 13.74 -35.52 36.15
C GLU A 154 12.85 -36.66 35.67
N ARG A 155 11.54 -36.64 36.01
CA ARG A 155 10.59 -37.67 35.56
C ARG A 155 10.40 -37.70 34.04
N ILE A 156 10.40 -36.53 33.37
CA ILE A 156 10.36 -36.45 31.90
C ILE A 156 11.66 -37.03 31.31
N GLY A 157 12.81 -36.67 31.89
CA GLY A 157 14.13 -37.17 31.49
C GLY A 157 14.26 -38.68 31.63
N ASP A 158 13.86 -39.25 32.77
CA ASP A 158 13.86 -40.68 33.04
C ASP A 158 13.02 -41.46 32.03
N LEU A 159 11.84 -40.95 31.66
CA LEU A 159 11.01 -41.56 30.61
C LEU A 159 11.71 -41.51 29.24
N CYS A 160 12.43 -40.43 28.93
CA CYS A 160 13.19 -40.31 27.67
C CYS A 160 14.41 -41.24 27.64
N VAL A 161 15.14 -41.37 28.76
CA VAL A 161 16.26 -42.31 28.91
C VAL A 161 15.77 -43.76 28.81
N LYS A 162 14.68 -44.11 29.52
CA LYS A 162 14.04 -45.44 29.48
C LYS A 162 13.64 -45.86 28.06
N ASN A 163 13.15 -44.92 27.24
CA ASN A 163 12.65 -45.20 25.90
C ASN A 163 13.63 -44.82 24.75
N GLN A 164 14.82 -44.28 25.08
CA GLN A 164 15.81 -43.77 24.12
C GLN A 164 15.23 -42.72 23.14
N VAL A 165 14.48 -41.76 23.69
CA VAL A 165 13.78 -40.68 22.95
C VAL A 165 14.55 -39.37 23.07
N ILE A 166 14.68 -38.63 21.96
CA ILE A 166 15.38 -37.34 21.92
C ILE A 166 14.52 -36.25 22.57
N ILE A 167 15.12 -35.41 23.40
CA ILE A 167 14.48 -34.24 24.01
C ILE A 167 14.85 -33.01 23.19
N LEU A 168 13.88 -32.38 22.54
CA LEU A 168 14.04 -31.04 21.97
C LEU A 168 13.57 -30.01 23.02
N SER A 169 14.53 -29.47 23.78
CA SER A 169 14.27 -28.47 24.83
C SER A 169 14.24 -27.08 24.21
N ASP A 170 13.05 -26.57 23.92
CA ASP A 170 12.82 -25.18 23.51
C ASP A 170 12.94 -24.25 24.72
N GLU A 171 14.16 -23.76 24.96
CA GLU A 171 14.53 -22.87 26.06
C GLU A 171 14.77 -21.44 25.58
N VAL A 172 14.02 -20.97 24.56
CA VAL A 172 14.20 -19.60 24.02
C VAL A 172 13.92 -18.47 25.01
N TYR A 173 13.40 -18.77 26.21
CA TYR A 173 13.20 -17.81 27.30
C TYR A 173 14.12 -18.09 28.52
N ASP A 174 15.24 -18.79 28.34
CA ASP A 174 16.19 -19.18 29.42
C ASP A 174 16.86 -18.01 30.18
N ARG A 175 16.61 -16.77 29.75
CA ARG A 175 17.04 -15.51 30.40
C ARG A 175 15.86 -14.61 30.80
N LEU A 176 14.63 -15.11 30.73
CA LEU A 176 13.40 -14.38 31.06
C LEU A 176 12.52 -15.22 31.99
N PHE A 177 13.02 -15.45 33.20
CA PHE A 177 12.36 -16.20 34.27
C PHE A 177 12.24 -15.33 35.53
N TYR A 178 11.22 -15.58 36.36
CA TYR A 178 10.93 -14.84 37.60
C TYR A 178 11.10 -15.71 38.85
N VAL A 179 11.18 -17.02 38.68
CA VAL A 179 11.52 -18.04 39.69
C VAL A 179 12.76 -18.84 39.23
N PRO A 180 13.44 -19.60 40.09
CA PRO A 180 14.62 -20.38 39.70
C PRO A 180 14.37 -21.30 38.50
N PHE A 181 15.24 -21.23 37.50
CA PHE A 181 15.10 -21.95 36.23
C PHE A 181 16.07 -23.14 36.14
N THR A 182 15.54 -24.33 35.86
CA THR A 182 16.32 -25.57 35.67
C THR A 182 16.35 -25.95 34.19
N ARG A 183 17.55 -26.26 33.67
CA ARG A 183 17.75 -26.75 32.30
C ARG A 183 17.74 -28.26 32.30
N ILE A 184 16.94 -28.89 31.44
CA ILE A 184 16.77 -30.36 31.48
C ILE A 184 18.07 -31.10 31.16
N ALA A 185 18.87 -30.56 30.23
CA ALA A 185 20.16 -31.11 29.83
C ALA A 185 21.21 -31.19 30.96
N THR A 186 21.04 -30.48 32.07
CA THR A 186 22.01 -30.43 33.18
C THR A 186 21.61 -31.32 34.37
N LEU A 187 20.60 -32.19 34.22
CA LEU A 187 20.12 -33.07 35.30
C LEU A 187 20.98 -34.32 35.47
N SER A 188 21.32 -34.99 34.36
CA SER A 188 22.22 -36.15 34.36
C SER A 188 22.93 -36.31 33.02
N PRO A 189 24.11 -36.99 32.97
CA PRO A 189 24.79 -37.30 31.72
C PRO A 189 23.96 -38.16 30.75
N GLU A 190 23.02 -38.96 31.25
CA GLU A 190 22.10 -39.78 30.46
C GLU A 190 21.05 -38.92 29.74
N ILE A 191 20.51 -37.90 30.43
CA ILE A 191 19.56 -36.94 29.86
C ILE A 191 20.27 -35.97 28.91
N GLU A 192 21.48 -35.51 29.26
CA GLU A 192 22.32 -34.66 28.42
C GLU A 192 22.55 -35.28 27.03
N LYS A 193 22.91 -36.57 26.98
CA LYS A 193 23.14 -37.35 25.75
C LYS A 193 21.93 -37.42 24.79
N LEU A 194 20.73 -37.17 25.28
CA LEU A 194 19.49 -37.18 24.50
C LEU A 194 18.93 -35.78 24.23
N THR A 195 19.55 -34.71 24.75
CA THR A 195 18.95 -33.37 24.72
C THR A 195 19.57 -32.44 23.68
N LEU A 196 18.71 -31.83 22.86
CA LEU A 196 19.00 -30.68 22.00
C LEU A 196 18.33 -29.44 22.59
N THR A 197 19.12 -28.52 23.14
CA THR A 197 18.65 -27.26 23.72
C THR A 197 18.61 -26.17 22.66
N VAL A 198 17.46 -25.52 22.48
CA VAL A 198 17.23 -24.48 21.47
C VAL A 198 17.23 -23.09 22.13
N GLY A 199 17.96 -22.14 21.55
CA GLY A 199 17.99 -20.76 22.03
C GLY A 199 17.75 -19.70 20.94
N SER A 200 17.40 -18.48 21.37
CA SER A 200 17.03 -17.38 20.48
C SER A 200 17.62 -16.03 20.90
N ALA A 201 18.42 -15.44 20.01
CA ALA A 201 18.86 -14.04 20.17
C ALA A 201 17.67 -13.08 20.20
N GLY A 202 16.61 -13.44 19.44
CA GLY A 202 15.43 -12.60 19.27
C GLY A 202 14.59 -12.47 20.54
N LYS A 203 14.60 -13.47 21.41
CA LYS A 203 13.93 -13.42 22.71
C LYS A 203 14.88 -12.90 23.80
N ASN A 204 16.14 -13.38 23.86
CA ASN A 204 17.12 -12.97 24.87
C ASN A 204 17.57 -11.48 24.76
N PHE A 205 17.62 -10.90 23.56
CA PHE A 205 18.02 -9.49 23.35
C PHE A 205 16.90 -8.58 22.82
N TYR A 206 15.63 -8.99 22.92
CA TYR A 206 14.47 -8.26 22.36
C TYR A 206 14.58 -7.95 20.85
N ALA A 207 15.32 -8.79 20.11
CA ALA A 207 15.73 -8.56 18.73
C ALA A 207 15.05 -9.56 17.75
N THR A 208 13.75 -9.81 17.90
CA THR A 208 12.99 -10.87 17.18
C THR A 208 13.20 -10.86 15.66
N GLY A 209 13.29 -9.67 15.05
CA GLY A 209 13.54 -9.49 13.62
C GLY A 209 14.93 -9.90 13.13
N TRP A 210 15.91 -10.14 14.02
CA TRP A 210 17.27 -10.51 13.62
C TRP A 210 17.41 -11.96 13.13
N ARG A 211 16.47 -12.84 13.48
CA ARG A 211 16.44 -14.25 13.01
C ARG A 211 17.78 -14.98 13.24
N VAL A 212 18.38 -14.82 14.42
CA VAL A 212 19.52 -15.61 14.90
C VAL A 212 19.05 -16.53 16.04
N GLY A 213 19.33 -17.81 15.92
CA GLY A 213 19.11 -18.84 16.93
C GLY A 213 20.26 -19.84 16.95
N TRP A 214 20.20 -20.82 17.84
CA TRP A 214 21.21 -21.86 17.95
C TRP A 214 20.62 -23.12 18.57
N LEU A 215 21.33 -24.24 18.38
CA LEU A 215 21.15 -25.45 19.17
C LEU A 215 22.46 -25.80 19.87
N ILE A 216 22.33 -26.29 21.12
CA ILE A 216 23.39 -26.85 21.95
C ILE A 216 23.02 -28.30 22.25
N GLY A 217 23.97 -29.22 22.16
CA GLY A 217 23.77 -30.61 22.53
C GLY A 217 25.00 -31.47 22.19
N PRO A 218 24.92 -32.79 22.43
CA PRO A 218 26.00 -33.73 22.11
C PRO A 218 26.44 -33.62 20.65
N ALA A 219 27.74 -33.73 20.40
CA ALA A 219 28.33 -33.65 19.07
C ALA A 219 27.69 -34.66 18.09
N GLU A 220 27.34 -35.83 18.60
CA GLU A 220 26.69 -36.93 17.89
C GLU A 220 25.30 -36.54 17.34
N LEU A 221 24.58 -35.64 18.02
CA LEU A 221 23.29 -35.12 17.58
C LEU A 221 23.44 -33.84 16.74
N ILE A 222 24.28 -32.90 17.20
CA ILE A 222 24.46 -31.60 16.55
C ILE A 222 24.97 -31.73 15.12
N GLN A 223 25.80 -32.73 14.80
CA GLN A 223 26.25 -32.98 13.42
C GLN A 223 25.09 -33.18 12.42
N TYR A 224 24.01 -33.86 12.81
CA TYR A 224 22.85 -34.11 11.95
C TYR A 224 21.97 -32.86 11.82
N VAL A 225 21.79 -32.11 12.91
CA VAL A 225 21.12 -30.79 12.88
C VAL A 225 21.88 -29.82 11.96
N SER A 226 23.22 -29.76 12.06
CA SER A 226 24.05 -28.98 11.14
C SER A 226 23.90 -29.43 9.69
N ALA A 227 23.83 -30.74 9.43
CA ALA A 227 23.62 -31.29 8.09
C ALA A 227 22.25 -30.91 7.50
N ALA A 228 21.18 -30.94 8.31
CA ALA A 228 19.85 -30.46 7.90
C ALA A 228 19.86 -28.94 7.63
N HIS A 229 20.42 -28.13 8.54
CA HIS A 229 20.56 -26.67 8.36
C HIS A 229 21.33 -26.31 7.07
N THR A 230 22.38 -27.10 6.74
CA THR A 230 23.14 -26.97 5.48
C THR A 230 22.26 -27.04 4.24
N ARG A 231 21.17 -27.81 4.29
CA ARG A 231 20.23 -28.01 3.17
C ARG A 231 19.03 -27.09 3.22
N ILE A 232 18.59 -26.69 4.42
CA ILE A 232 17.44 -25.79 4.61
C ILE A 232 17.83 -24.33 4.32
N CYS A 233 18.94 -23.85 4.91
CA CYS A 233 19.35 -22.44 4.84
C CYS A 233 20.80 -22.23 4.36
N TYR A 234 21.64 -23.27 4.38
CA TYR A 234 23.09 -23.27 4.05
C TYR A 234 23.99 -22.44 5.00
N SER A 235 23.56 -21.26 5.44
CA SER A 235 24.15 -20.52 6.57
C SER A 235 23.23 -19.37 7.01
N SER A 236 23.40 -18.89 8.24
CA SER A 236 22.71 -17.70 8.77
C SER A 236 23.45 -16.38 8.49
N VAL A 237 22.78 -15.25 8.69
CA VAL A 237 23.27 -13.89 8.35
C VAL A 237 24.42 -13.44 9.26
N SER A 238 25.65 -13.33 8.73
CA SER A 238 26.88 -13.09 9.52
C SER A 238 26.88 -11.82 10.38
N PRO A 239 26.50 -10.62 9.90
CA PRO A 239 26.57 -9.40 10.71
C PRO A 239 25.71 -9.46 11.98
N LEU A 240 24.56 -10.15 11.92
CA LEU A 240 23.65 -10.31 13.05
C LEU A 240 24.16 -11.36 14.04
N GLN A 241 24.86 -12.39 13.54
CA GLN A 241 25.55 -13.36 14.41
C GLN A 241 26.67 -12.69 15.22
N GLU A 242 27.49 -11.87 14.58
CA GLU A 242 28.56 -11.11 15.23
C GLU A 242 28.02 -10.12 16.27
N ALA A 243 26.91 -9.42 15.96
CA ALA A 243 26.24 -8.54 16.91
C ALA A 243 25.64 -9.33 18.11
N CYS A 244 25.13 -10.54 17.87
CA CYS A 244 24.66 -11.45 18.92
C CYS A 244 25.81 -11.95 19.82
N ALA A 245 26.96 -12.30 19.23
CA ALA A 245 28.15 -12.78 19.95
C ALA A 245 28.60 -11.71 20.95
N VAL A 246 28.69 -10.49 20.45
CA VAL A 246 29.01 -9.28 21.22
C VAL A 246 27.96 -8.96 22.31
N GLY A 247 26.69 -9.30 22.08
CA GLY A 247 25.65 -9.24 23.12
C GLY A 247 25.94 -10.20 24.27
N PHE A 248 26.24 -11.47 23.96
CA PHE A 248 26.61 -12.47 24.97
C PHE A 248 27.90 -12.13 25.72
N GLU A 249 28.92 -11.66 25.01
CA GLU A 249 30.21 -11.25 25.58
C GLU A 249 30.07 -10.15 26.66
N GLN A 250 29.07 -9.27 26.57
CA GLN A 250 28.98 -8.08 27.44
C GLN A 250 27.75 -8.02 28.34
N ALA A 251 26.71 -8.81 28.09
CA ALA A 251 25.46 -8.75 28.85
C ALA A 251 25.67 -9.02 30.35
N GLY A 252 26.52 -9.99 30.72
CA GLY A 252 26.83 -10.28 32.12
C GLY A 252 27.57 -9.13 32.82
N GLU A 253 28.63 -8.61 32.20
CA GLU A 253 29.44 -7.50 32.77
C GLU A 253 28.63 -6.22 33.01
N HIS A 254 27.56 -6.01 32.24
CA HIS A 254 26.71 -4.82 32.31
C HIS A 254 25.39 -5.03 33.06
N GLY A 255 25.18 -6.19 33.71
CA GLY A 255 23.96 -6.49 34.46
C GLY A 255 22.68 -6.58 33.61
N PHE A 256 22.83 -6.85 32.30
CA PHE A 256 21.74 -6.80 31.32
C PHE A 256 20.65 -7.83 31.62
N TRP A 257 21.03 -9.02 32.12
CA TRP A 257 20.09 -10.11 32.37
C TRP A 257 19.19 -9.80 33.57
N GLU A 258 19.79 -9.36 34.67
CA GLU A 258 19.14 -9.01 35.92
C GLU A 258 18.25 -7.78 35.75
N GLU A 259 18.70 -6.79 34.98
CA GLU A 259 17.89 -5.63 34.59
C GLU A 259 16.72 -6.07 33.70
N SER A 260 16.95 -6.92 32.70
CA SER A 260 15.90 -7.36 31.75
C SER A 260 14.81 -8.21 32.41
N ILE A 261 15.17 -9.06 33.37
CA ILE A 261 14.22 -9.84 34.17
C ILE A 261 13.36 -8.90 35.03
N ARG A 262 14.00 -7.99 35.78
CA ARG A 262 13.32 -7.00 36.65
C ARG A 262 12.39 -6.09 35.84
N ASP A 263 12.89 -5.59 34.72
CA ASP A 263 12.17 -4.78 33.74
C ASP A 263 10.91 -5.48 33.23
N MET A 264 10.97 -6.78 32.94
CA MET A 264 9.80 -7.49 32.43
C MET A 264 8.84 -7.88 33.55
N LYS A 265 9.32 -8.33 34.72
CA LYS A 265 8.46 -8.65 35.86
C LYS A 265 7.63 -7.43 36.28
N GLY A 266 8.24 -6.26 36.44
CA GLY A 266 7.51 -5.02 36.75
C GLY A 266 6.51 -4.59 35.68
N LYS A 267 6.75 -4.93 34.41
CA LYS A 267 5.76 -4.72 33.32
C LYS A 267 4.63 -5.76 33.37
N MET A 268 4.94 -6.98 33.80
CA MET A 268 3.97 -8.07 33.95
C MET A 268 3.01 -7.77 35.09
N ASP A 269 3.54 -7.37 36.24
CA ASP A 269 2.77 -7.05 37.44
C ASP A 269 1.80 -5.91 37.14
N ARG A 270 2.30 -4.80 36.55
CA ARG A 270 1.46 -3.67 36.15
C ARG A 270 0.46 -3.99 35.02
N PHE A 271 0.68 -5.06 34.25
CA PHE A 271 -0.26 -5.53 33.23
C PHE A 271 -1.32 -6.46 33.83
N ASN A 272 -0.93 -7.27 34.82
CA ASN A 272 -1.77 -8.22 35.53
C ASN A 272 -2.77 -7.54 36.48
N GLU A 273 -2.38 -6.44 37.12
CA GLU A 273 -3.26 -5.57 37.93
C GLU A 273 -4.59 -5.24 37.22
N VAL A 274 -4.57 -5.05 35.89
CA VAL A 274 -5.77 -4.76 35.08
C VAL A 274 -6.77 -5.93 35.10
N PHE A 275 -6.29 -7.18 35.16
CA PHE A 275 -7.17 -8.34 35.23
C PHE A 275 -7.73 -8.56 36.63
N ASP A 276 -6.98 -8.21 37.68
CA ASP A 276 -7.47 -8.19 39.05
C ASP A 276 -8.55 -7.11 39.25
N GLU A 277 -8.34 -5.89 38.75
CA GLU A 277 -9.35 -4.81 38.73
C GLU A 277 -10.64 -5.24 38.01
N LEU A 278 -10.52 -5.97 36.91
CA LEU A 278 -11.66 -6.50 36.14
C LEU A 278 -12.25 -7.79 36.71
N GLY A 279 -11.67 -8.35 37.77
CA GLY A 279 -12.07 -9.63 38.37
C GLY A 279 -11.96 -10.82 37.40
N LEU A 280 -11.03 -10.78 36.45
CA LEU A 280 -10.80 -11.79 35.42
C LEU A 280 -9.63 -12.70 35.83
N PRO A 281 -9.85 -13.98 36.18
CA PRO A 281 -8.76 -14.81 36.67
C PRO A 281 -7.78 -15.16 35.55
N TYR A 282 -6.48 -15.18 35.85
CA TYR A 282 -5.41 -15.48 34.90
C TYR A 282 -4.39 -16.47 35.48
N SER A 283 -3.54 -17.04 34.61
CA SER A 283 -2.33 -17.74 35.03
C SER A 283 -1.19 -16.73 35.19
N ASP A 284 -0.72 -16.53 36.42
CA ASP A 284 0.39 -15.64 36.73
C ASP A 284 1.71 -16.28 36.26
N PRO A 285 2.41 -15.70 35.26
CA PRO A 285 3.52 -16.38 34.60
C PRO A 285 4.78 -16.40 35.46
N GLU A 286 5.46 -17.54 35.50
CA GLU A 286 6.76 -17.73 36.17
C GLU A 286 7.95 -17.40 35.25
N GLY A 287 7.70 -17.25 33.95
CA GLY A 287 8.65 -16.76 32.97
C GLY A 287 7.99 -16.42 31.63
N GLY A 288 8.79 -15.92 30.68
CA GLY A 288 8.30 -15.39 29.42
C GLY A 288 7.58 -14.04 29.57
N TYR A 289 6.83 -13.64 28.55
CA TYR A 289 6.09 -12.35 28.53
C TYR A 289 4.61 -12.49 28.15
N PHE A 290 4.05 -13.69 28.32
CA PHE A 290 2.68 -14.04 27.96
C PHE A 290 1.81 -14.17 29.21
N VAL A 291 0.52 -13.80 29.09
CA VAL A 291 -0.48 -14.00 30.16
C VAL A 291 -1.70 -14.69 29.57
N LEU A 292 -2.10 -15.79 30.20
CA LEU A 292 -3.28 -16.55 29.83
C LEU A 292 -4.46 -16.18 30.73
N VAL A 293 -5.45 -15.47 30.17
CA VAL A 293 -6.57 -14.88 30.91
C VAL A 293 -7.87 -15.62 30.64
N ASN A 294 -8.64 -15.89 31.69
CA ASN A 294 -9.96 -16.52 31.58
C ASN A 294 -11.04 -15.47 31.26
N MET A 295 -11.33 -15.34 29.96
CA MET A 295 -12.32 -14.39 29.47
C MET A 295 -13.77 -14.93 29.47
N SER A 296 -14.12 -15.89 30.33
CA SER A 296 -15.49 -16.43 30.41
C SER A 296 -16.51 -15.41 30.92
N LYS A 297 -16.11 -14.52 31.86
CA LYS A 297 -16.98 -13.50 32.46
C LYS A 297 -17.37 -12.37 31.50
N VAL A 298 -16.52 -12.07 30.50
CA VAL A 298 -16.77 -10.99 29.51
C VAL A 298 -17.99 -11.32 28.64
N ARG A 299 -18.91 -10.38 28.45
CA ARG A 299 -20.08 -10.56 27.57
C ARG A 299 -19.95 -9.68 26.34
N LEU A 300 -20.07 -10.28 25.17
CA LEU A 300 -20.19 -9.55 23.90
C LEU A 300 -21.64 -9.04 23.76
N PRO A 301 -21.87 -7.82 23.22
CA PRO A 301 -23.22 -7.38 22.86
C PRO A 301 -23.85 -8.35 21.85
N ALA A 302 -25.13 -8.69 22.05
CA ALA A 302 -25.81 -9.73 21.27
C ALA A 302 -25.99 -9.36 19.78
N ASP A 303 -25.97 -8.07 19.49
CA ASP A 303 -26.12 -7.42 18.18
C ASP A 303 -24.79 -6.89 17.62
N TYR A 304 -23.64 -7.20 18.25
CA TYR A 304 -22.35 -6.68 17.82
C TYR A 304 -22.01 -7.11 16.37
N PRO A 305 -21.68 -6.16 15.46
CA PRO A 305 -21.54 -6.45 14.04
C PRO A 305 -20.20 -7.12 13.71
N PHE A 306 -20.17 -8.45 13.73
CA PHE A 306 -19.03 -9.23 13.24
C PHE A 306 -19.04 -9.38 11.70
N PRO A 307 -17.90 -9.19 11.01
CA PRO A 307 -17.78 -9.57 9.61
C PRO A 307 -18.11 -11.06 9.41
N PRO A 308 -18.66 -11.50 8.26
CA PRO A 308 -19.11 -12.89 8.07
C PRO A 308 -18.05 -13.96 8.37
N HIS A 309 -16.77 -13.67 8.10
CA HIS A 309 -15.65 -14.57 8.36
C HIS A 309 -15.21 -14.64 9.83
N VAL A 310 -15.73 -13.75 10.69
CA VAL A 310 -15.56 -13.72 12.16
C VAL A 310 -16.82 -14.21 12.84
N ALA A 311 -18.01 -13.82 12.35
CA ALA A 311 -19.30 -14.28 12.84
C ALA A 311 -19.41 -15.82 12.83
N ALA A 312 -18.91 -16.45 11.76
CA ALA A 312 -18.85 -17.92 11.63
C ALA A 312 -17.74 -18.60 12.47
N ARG A 313 -17.00 -17.86 13.30
CA ARG A 313 -15.91 -18.40 14.15
C ARG A 313 -16.38 -18.53 15.61
N PRO A 314 -15.75 -19.42 16.41
CA PRO A 314 -16.09 -19.56 17.82
C PRO A 314 -15.84 -18.27 18.64
N ARG A 315 -16.46 -18.20 19.82
CA ARG A 315 -16.47 -17.02 20.71
C ARG A 315 -15.08 -16.43 21.00
N ASP A 316 -14.03 -17.23 21.08
CA ASP A 316 -12.65 -16.74 21.33
C ASP A 316 -12.11 -15.89 20.16
N PHE A 317 -12.49 -16.19 18.93
CA PHE A 317 -12.19 -15.34 17.76
C PHE A 317 -13.03 -14.06 17.72
N GLN A 318 -14.32 -14.16 18.05
CA GLN A 318 -15.22 -13.01 18.14
C GLN A 318 -14.77 -12.05 19.25
N LEU A 319 -14.32 -12.59 20.39
CA LEU A 319 -13.78 -11.80 21.48
C LEU A 319 -12.45 -11.13 21.12
N ALA A 320 -11.50 -11.85 20.51
CA ALA A 320 -10.26 -11.23 20.04
C ALA A 320 -10.53 -10.11 19.02
N TRP A 321 -11.50 -10.29 18.12
CA TRP A 321 -11.94 -9.23 17.21
C TRP A 321 -12.50 -8.02 17.95
N PHE A 322 -13.42 -8.24 18.89
CA PHE A 322 -14.04 -7.20 19.71
C PHE A 322 -13.00 -6.39 20.51
N LEU A 323 -12.04 -7.06 21.17
CA LEU A 323 -10.96 -6.40 21.91
C LEU A 323 -10.07 -5.54 21.01
N ILE A 324 -9.82 -5.97 19.77
CA ILE A 324 -9.05 -5.18 18.79
C ILE A 324 -9.84 -3.97 18.30
N GLN A 325 -11.12 -4.13 17.95
CA GLN A 325 -11.93 -3.03 17.39
C GLN A 325 -12.33 -2.00 18.43
N GLU A 326 -12.77 -2.42 19.61
CA GLU A 326 -13.32 -1.52 20.64
C GLU A 326 -12.27 -1.00 21.61
N LEU A 327 -11.27 -1.82 21.96
CA LEU A 327 -10.27 -1.49 23.00
C LEU A 327 -8.85 -1.30 22.43
N GLY A 328 -8.61 -1.58 21.14
CA GLY A 328 -7.28 -1.56 20.54
C GLY A 328 -6.33 -2.66 21.05
N VAL A 329 -6.83 -3.66 21.78
CA VAL A 329 -6.03 -4.72 22.41
C VAL A 329 -5.95 -5.94 21.51
N ALA A 330 -4.74 -6.25 21.03
CA ALA A 330 -4.46 -7.47 20.28
C ALA A 330 -4.36 -8.68 21.23
N ALA A 331 -5.13 -9.73 20.91
CA ALA A 331 -5.17 -10.99 21.66
C ALA A 331 -5.18 -12.18 20.70
N ILE A 332 -4.61 -13.30 21.14
CA ILE A 332 -4.52 -14.56 20.39
C ILE A 332 -5.65 -15.50 20.87
N PRO A 333 -6.56 -15.95 19.97
CA PRO A 333 -7.59 -16.92 20.31
C PRO A 333 -6.99 -18.25 20.78
N HIS A 334 -7.18 -18.59 22.06
CA HIS A 334 -6.55 -19.74 22.73
C HIS A 334 -6.69 -21.07 21.96
N ARG A 335 -7.78 -21.26 21.22
CA ARG A 335 -8.04 -22.47 20.43
C ARG A 335 -7.01 -22.73 19.33
N VAL A 336 -6.20 -21.75 18.91
CA VAL A 336 -5.11 -22.01 17.93
C VAL A 336 -3.94 -22.78 18.55
N LEU A 337 -3.91 -22.90 19.88
CA LEU A 337 -2.83 -23.53 20.66
C LEU A 337 -3.28 -24.86 21.30
N HIS A 338 -4.46 -25.38 20.92
CA HIS A 338 -5.09 -26.59 21.50
C HIS A 338 -5.96 -27.37 20.51
N ARG A 339 -6.06 -28.68 20.71
CA ARG A 339 -6.98 -29.59 20.02
C ARG A 339 -8.36 -29.70 20.70
N ARG A 340 -8.42 -29.65 22.04
CA ARG A 340 -9.67 -29.77 22.83
C ARG A 340 -10.20 -28.39 23.29
N GLN A 341 -11.52 -28.27 23.45
CA GLN A 341 -12.18 -26.97 23.68
C GLN A 341 -12.06 -26.50 25.14
N ARG A 342 -11.48 -25.30 25.39
CA ARG A 342 -11.48 -24.58 26.68
C ARG A 342 -11.57 -23.05 26.46
N ASN A 343 -12.19 -22.32 27.38
CA ASN A 343 -12.58 -20.90 27.24
C ASN A 343 -11.55 -19.89 27.83
N PHE A 344 -10.34 -19.84 27.28
CA PHE A 344 -9.32 -18.85 27.66
C PHE A 344 -8.98 -17.91 26.50
N LEU A 345 -8.20 -16.85 26.76
CA LEU A 345 -7.64 -15.95 25.76
C LEU A 345 -6.22 -15.54 26.15
N LEU A 346 -5.31 -15.49 25.18
CA LEU A 346 -3.91 -15.10 25.39
C LEU A 346 -3.75 -13.62 25.01
N ILE A 347 -3.19 -12.79 25.90
CA ILE A 347 -2.99 -11.36 25.62
C ILE A 347 -1.49 -11.01 25.66
N THR A 348 -1.10 -10.10 24.78
CA THR A 348 0.31 -9.77 24.47
C THR A 348 0.49 -8.27 24.30
N LYS A 349 1.66 -7.75 24.68
CA LYS A 349 2.02 -6.35 24.44
C LYS A 349 2.02 -5.99 22.94
N PRO A 350 1.42 -4.86 22.50
CA PRO A 350 1.29 -4.50 21.08
C PRO A 350 2.60 -4.48 20.27
N ASP A 351 3.70 -4.01 20.86
CA ASP A 351 5.01 -3.93 20.20
C ASP A 351 5.66 -5.31 19.91
N VAL A 352 5.21 -6.36 20.60
CA VAL A 352 5.70 -7.74 20.45
C VAL A 352 4.68 -8.59 19.65
N ALA A 353 3.40 -8.24 19.73
CA ALA A 353 2.27 -8.96 19.11
C ALA A 353 2.17 -8.86 17.57
N LEU A 354 2.99 -8.04 16.92
CA LEU A 354 2.88 -7.78 15.47
C LEU A 354 3.38 -8.94 14.58
N PHE A 355 3.88 -10.03 15.18
CA PHE A 355 4.24 -11.30 14.55
C PHE A 355 4.01 -12.46 15.53
N GLU A 356 2.98 -13.30 15.33
CA GLU A 356 2.87 -14.74 15.71
C GLU A 356 1.39 -15.23 15.70
N THR A 357 0.63 -15.06 14.61
CA THR A 357 -0.64 -15.82 14.42
C THR A 357 -0.99 -16.01 12.94
N ARG A 358 -1.04 -17.28 12.47
CA ARG A 358 -1.48 -17.62 11.10
C ARG A 358 -2.59 -18.66 11.14
N LEU A 359 -3.77 -18.31 10.61
CA LEU A 359 -4.90 -19.22 10.46
C LEU A 359 -4.62 -20.31 9.40
N ARG A 360 -4.72 -21.59 9.77
CA ARG A 360 -4.61 -22.75 8.85
C ARG A 360 -5.84 -22.86 7.92
N VAL A 361 -5.59 -23.31 6.69
CA VAL A 361 -6.56 -23.90 5.74
C VAL A 361 -5.84 -25.05 5.01
N GLU A 362 -6.52 -26.18 4.83
CA GLU A 362 -5.97 -27.46 4.35
C GLU A 362 -5.67 -27.51 2.83
N SER A 363 -4.81 -28.44 2.40
CA SER A 363 -5.02 -29.27 1.19
C SER A 363 -3.91 -30.31 0.98
N ASN A 364 -4.29 -31.60 0.96
CA ASN A 364 -3.47 -32.72 0.51
C ASN A 364 -3.27 -32.72 -1.02
N ALA A 365 -2.11 -33.15 -1.51
CA ALA A 365 -1.89 -33.98 -2.73
C ALA A 365 -0.38 -34.14 -3.02
N ALA A 366 0.05 -35.35 -3.40
CA ALA A 366 1.46 -35.72 -3.59
C ALA A 366 2.03 -35.41 -5.00
N CYS A 367 3.36 -35.36 -5.10
CA CYS A 367 4.13 -35.27 -6.35
C CYS A 367 4.25 -36.64 -7.07
N PRO A 368 4.66 -36.67 -8.36
CA PRO A 368 6.05 -37.09 -8.62
C PRO A 368 6.74 -36.41 -9.84
N GLY A 369 8.08 -36.47 -9.89
CA GLY A 369 8.91 -36.10 -11.05
C GLY A 369 10.05 -35.12 -10.71
N GLY A 370 11.31 -35.49 -10.98
CA GLY A 370 12.49 -34.76 -10.46
C GLY A 370 13.49 -34.23 -11.51
N ILE A 371 14.76 -34.12 -11.07
CA ILE A 371 16.00 -33.71 -11.79
C ILE A 371 16.31 -32.19 -11.82
N GLY A 372 17.54 -31.83 -11.44
CA GLY A 372 18.28 -30.70 -12.06
C GLY A 372 18.89 -29.64 -11.11
N PRO A 373 20.21 -29.32 -11.23
CA PRO A 373 20.90 -28.42 -10.30
C PRO A 373 20.80 -26.92 -10.70
N ASP A 374 19.62 -26.31 -10.55
CA ASP A 374 19.38 -24.86 -10.77
C ASP A 374 18.47 -24.24 -9.68
N LEU A 375 18.59 -24.73 -8.44
CA LEU A 375 17.54 -24.53 -7.42
C LEU A 375 17.64 -23.21 -6.61
N HIS A 376 18.84 -22.63 -6.47
CA HIS A 376 19.05 -21.52 -5.52
C HIS A 376 18.43 -20.17 -5.93
N LEU A 377 18.18 -19.90 -7.22
CA LEU A 377 17.51 -18.66 -7.65
C LEU A 377 15.99 -18.79 -7.75
N ARG A 378 15.44 -20.02 -7.86
CA ARG A 378 14.01 -20.23 -8.13
C ARG A 378 13.14 -20.20 -6.87
N LEU A 379 13.70 -20.43 -5.68
CA LEU A 379 12.96 -20.43 -4.41
C LEU A 379 12.39 -19.04 -4.06
N ALA A 380 13.10 -17.95 -4.41
CA ALA A 380 12.61 -16.58 -4.24
C ALA A 380 11.41 -16.22 -5.13
N VAL A 381 11.23 -16.93 -6.26
CA VAL A 381 10.17 -16.64 -7.25
C VAL A 381 8.88 -17.39 -6.95
N HIS A 382 8.93 -18.52 -6.23
CA HIS A 382 7.76 -19.39 -6.05
C HIS A 382 6.73 -18.91 -5.00
N ILE A 383 7.07 -17.90 -4.18
CA ILE A 383 6.14 -17.30 -3.20
C ILE A 383 4.97 -16.55 -3.87
N GLN A 384 4.96 -16.40 -5.20
CA GLN A 384 3.86 -15.77 -5.94
C GLN A 384 2.74 -16.74 -6.41
N ALA A 385 2.79 -18.04 -6.06
CA ALA A 385 1.96 -19.09 -6.68
C ALA A 385 1.07 -19.96 -5.74
N LYS A 386 0.64 -19.50 -4.56
CA LYS A 386 -0.56 -20.04 -3.89
C LYS A 386 -1.44 -18.93 -3.32
N ARG A 387 -2.71 -18.91 -3.71
CA ARG A 387 -3.66 -17.82 -3.40
C ARG A 387 -4.19 -17.87 -1.97
N SER A 388 -4.04 -16.78 -1.25
CA SER A 388 -5.04 -16.28 -0.29
C SER A 388 -5.42 -14.84 -0.67
N LYS A 389 -6.60 -14.37 -0.27
CA LYS A 389 -7.25 -13.19 -0.89
C LYS A 389 -6.87 -11.83 -0.29
N ASP A 390 -6.08 -11.78 0.79
CA ASP A 390 -5.85 -10.57 1.57
C ASP A 390 -4.48 -9.93 1.27
N LEU A 391 -4.52 -8.88 0.44
CA LEU A 391 -3.36 -8.18 -0.11
C LEU A 391 -2.93 -7.00 0.76
N ASP A 392 -2.32 -7.30 1.91
CA ASP A 392 -1.50 -6.34 2.69
C ASP A 392 -0.28 -6.98 3.38
N ARG A 393 -0.33 -8.29 3.69
CA ARG A 393 0.72 -8.96 4.49
C ARG A 393 2.01 -9.39 3.75
N PRO A 394 2.00 -9.84 2.48
CA PRO A 394 3.25 -10.26 1.80
C PRO A 394 4.26 -9.14 1.55
N ILE A 395 3.76 -7.91 1.37
CA ILE A 395 4.59 -6.73 1.08
C ILE A 395 5.38 -6.30 2.33
N LEU A 396 4.76 -6.38 3.51
CA LEU A 396 5.40 -6.07 4.80
C LEU A 396 6.56 -7.04 5.12
N PHE A 397 6.37 -8.34 4.81
CA PHE A 397 7.41 -9.35 4.97
C PHE A 397 8.64 -9.05 4.09
N ILE A 398 8.42 -8.79 2.79
CA ILE A 398 9.49 -8.43 1.84
C ILE A 398 10.22 -7.15 2.29
N ALA A 399 9.49 -6.12 2.72
CA ALA A 399 10.09 -4.85 3.18
C ALA A 399 10.98 -5.03 4.43
N SER A 400 10.59 -5.88 5.39
CA SER A 400 11.40 -6.14 6.59
C SER A 400 12.71 -6.88 6.29
N CYS A 401 12.67 -7.90 5.42
CA CYS A 401 13.86 -8.61 4.97
C CYS A 401 14.78 -7.71 4.14
N LEU A 402 14.21 -6.86 3.27
CA LEU A 402 14.99 -5.88 2.52
C LEU A 402 15.64 -4.83 3.41
N GLY A 403 14.95 -4.35 4.46
CA GLY A 403 15.54 -3.44 5.45
C GLY A 403 16.80 -4.01 6.11
N GLY A 404 16.79 -5.31 6.45
CA GLY A 404 17.97 -6.02 6.95
C GLY A 404 19.09 -6.18 5.92
N ILE A 405 18.75 -6.49 4.66
CA ILE A 405 19.71 -6.63 3.56
C ILE A 405 20.35 -5.28 3.19
N ILE A 406 19.57 -4.20 3.13
CA ILE A 406 20.02 -2.84 2.85
C ILE A 406 20.90 -2.31 3.98
N LEU A 407 20.52 -2.54 5.24
CA LEU A 407 21.36 -2.21 6.39
C LEU A 407 22.68 -3.00 6.36
N ALA A 408 22.64 -4.30 6.05
CA ALA A 408 23.84 -5.12 5.89
C ALA A 408 24.72 -4.64 4.74
N GLN A 409 24.16 -4.30 3.57
CA GLN A 409 24.91 -3.75 2.43
C GLN A 409 25.50 -2.36 2.72
N ALA A 410 24.80 -1.50 3.45
CA ALA A 410 25.31 -0.20 3.88
C ALA A 410 26.48 -0.33 4.87
N LEU A 411 26.37 -1.24 5.84
CA LEU A 411 27.47 -1.58 6.77
C LEU A 411 28.65 -2.23 6.03
N VAL A 412 28.38 -3.04 5.00
CA VAL A 412 29.38 -3.65 4.11
C VAL A 412 30.10 -2.62 3.23
N LEU A 413 29.40 -1.60 2.74
CA LEU A 413 29.97 -0.51 1.93
C LEU A 413 30.79 0.46 2.79
N ALA A 414 30.27 0.85 3.96
CA ALA A 414 31.01 1.64 4.95
C ALA A 414 32.32 0.94 5.37
N ALA A 415 32.26 -0.39 5.59
CA ALA A 415 33.43 -1.20 5.92
C ALA A 415 34.45 -1.32 4.77
N LYS A 416 34.00 -1.36 3.51
CA LYS A 416 34.88 -1.61 2.34
C LYS A 416 35.69 -0.41 1.87
N LYS A 417 35.30 0.82 2.19
CA LYS A 417 35.95 2.05 1.69
C LYS A 417 36.73 2.84 2.72
N ASN A 418 36.61 2.54 4.01
CA ASN A 418 37.20 3.34 5.10
C ASN A 418 36.78 4.83 5.01
N SER A 419 35.59 5.11 4.47
CA SER A 419 35.17 6.44 4.02
C SER A 419 34.11 7.09 4.92
N ASP A 420 34.03 8.41 4.79
CA ASP A 420 33.21 9.29 5.62
C ASP A 420 31.70 8.96 5.52
N ILE A 421 30.94 9.31 6.57
CA ILE A 421 29.50 9.00 6.70
C ILE A 421 28.69 9.47 5.49
N GLY A 422 29.14 10.55 4.84
CA GLY A 422 28.54 11.08 3.60
C GLY A 422 28.46 10.06 2.46
N GLU A 423 29.53 9.30 2.15
CA GLU A 423 29.51 8.33 1.04
C GLU A 423 28.57 7.15 1.34
N SER A 424 28.53 6.69 2.59
CA SER A 424 27.66 5.58 3.00
C SER A 424 26.19 5.99 2.99
N THR A 425 25.90 7.24 3.36
CA THR A 425 24.56 7.84 3.27
C THR A 425 24.12 8.01 1.81
N TYR A 426 25.03 8.47 0.95
CA TYR A 426 24.77 8.63 -0.47
C TYR A 426 24.49 7.30 -1.18
N ALA A 427 25.29 6.27 -0.91
CA ALA A 427 25.05 4.92 -1.44
C ALA A 427 23.71 4.34 -0.97
N LEU A 428 23.31 4.62 0.28
CA LEU A 428 22.01 4.23 0.83
C LEU A 428 20.86 4.95 0.10
N GLU A 429 20.96 6.27 -0.08
CA GLU A 429 19.98 7.05 -0.86
C GLU A 429 19.87 6.57 -2.31
N GLN A 430 20.99 6.26 -2.96
CA GLN A 430 20.99 5.75 -4.33
C GLN A 430 20.29 4.39 -4.42
N LEU A 431 20.58 3.46 -3.50
CA LEU A 431 19.95 2.16 -3.43
C LEU A 431 18.42 2.26 -3.20
N ILE A 432 17.98 3.23 -2.38
CA ILE A 432 16.57 3.53 -2.14
C ILE A 432 15.91 4.16 -3.38
N ARG A 433 16.58 5.08 -4.07
CA ARG A 433 16.07 5.70 -5.31
C ARG A 433 15.91 4.66 -6.42
N ASP A 434 16.91 3.80 -6.60
CA ASP A 434 16.89 2.69 -7.55
C ASP A 434 15.72 1.73 -7.22
N PHE A 435 15.57 1.31 -5.96
CA PHE A 435 14.44 0.47 -5.51
C PHE A 435 13.06 1.14 -5.68
N THR A 436 12.94 2.44 -5.37
CA THR A 436 11.67 3.18 -5.54
C THR A 436 11.29 3.33 -7.01
N SER A 437 12.28 3.30 -7.92
CA SER A 437 12.05 3.36 -9.37
C SER A 437 11.45 2.07 -9.94
N GLU A 438 11.77 0.89 -9.38
CA GLU A 438 11.28 -0.41 -9.85
C GLU A 438 9.80 -0.69 -9.50
N TYR A 439 9.28 -0.06 -8.44
CA TYR A 439 7.95 -0.38 -7.87
C TYR A 439 6.85 0.67 -8.14
N GLN A 440 6.91 1.36 -9.29
CA GLN A 440 5.93 2.38 -9.72
C GLN A 440 4.49 1.87 -9.99
N HIS A 441 4.21 0.57 -9.81
CA HIS A 441 2.91 -0.05 -10.08
C HIS A 441 2.08 -0.43 -8.85
N ILE A 442 2.56 -0.14 -7.63
CA ILE A 442 1.81 -0.35 -6.38
C ILE A 442 0.98 0.91 -6.07
N SER A 443 -0.11 0.79 -5.29
CA SER A 443 -0.91 1.95 -4.90
C SER A 443 -0.09 2.97 -4.09
N ARG A 444 -0.44 4.26 -4.24
CA ARG A 444 0.24 5.37 -3.57
C ARG A 444 0.29 5.21 -2.05
N ASN A 445 -0.73 4.58 -1.45
CA ASN A 445 -0.79 4.34 0.00
C ASN A 445 0.21 3.24 0.43
N CYS A 446 0.39 2.19 -0.38
CA CYS A 446 1.41 1.17 -0.13
C CYS A 446 2.83 1.75 -0.32
N GLN A 447 3.03 2.62 -1.32
CA GLN A 447 4.30 3.31 -1.51
C GLN A 447 4.64 4.21 -0.29
N LEU A 448 3.65 4.94 0.25
CA LEU A 448 3.83 5.70 1.49
C LEU A 448 4.14 4.80 2.70
N ALA A 449 3.47 3.65 2.85
CA ALA A 449 3.73 2.72 3.96
C ALA A 449 5.14 2.10 3.88
N ILE A 450 5.57 1.67 2.69
CA ILE A 450 6.95 1.19 2.46
C ILE A 450 7.96 2.30 2.76
N PHE A 451 7.71 3.51 2.27
CA PHE A 451 8.60 4.66 2.50
C PHE A 451 8.73 5.01 3.99
N TYR A 452 7.63 5.03 4.74
CA TYR A 452 7.62 5.29 6.19
C TYR A 452 8.40 4.22 7.00
N GLU A 453 8.22 2.94 6.69
CA GLU A 453 8.95 1.87 7.39
C GLU A 453 10.44 1.82 6.98
N MET A 454 10.77 2.10 5.72
CA MET A 454 12.17 2.25 5.31
C MET A 454 12.83 3.46 6.00
N GLN A 455 12.16 4.61 6.13
CA GLN A 455 12.68 5.76 6.90
C GLN A 455 12.93 5.41 8.37
N LYS A 456 12.04 4.63 9.02
CA LYS A 456 12.27 4.14 10.40
C LYS A 456 13.50 3.22 10.48
N LEU A 457 13.64 2.27 9.56
CA LEU A 457 14.80 1.36 9.50
C LEU A 457 16.13 2.10 9.25
N ILE A 458 16.13 3.13 8.39
CA ILE A 458 17.28 4.01 8.14
C ILE A 458 17.62 4.81 9.40
N PHE A 459 16.62 5.38 10.08
CA PHE A 459 16.80 6.10 11.34
C PHE A 459 17.44 5.20 12.42
N TYR A 460 16.95 3.96 12.60
CA TYR A 460 17.57 3.02 13.53
C TYR A 460 19.01 2.64 13.11
N GLY A 461 19.26 2.44 11.81
CA GLY A 461 20.61 2.20 11.29
C GLY A 461 21.58 3.36 11.52
N MET A 462 21.13 4.61 11.35
CA MET A 462 21.94 5.82 11.56
C MET A 462 22.16 6.15 13.04
N VAL A 463 21.15 5.99 13.90
CA VAL A 463 21.31 6.09 15.35
C VAL A 463 22.30 5.03 15.86
N CYS A 464 22.27 3.83 15.28
CA CYS A 464 23.31 2.83 15.51
C CYS A 464 24.69 3.30 14.99
N LEU A 465 24.81 3.93 13.81
CA LEU A 465 26.06 4.43 13.23
C LEU A 465 26.68 5.66 13.91
N VAL A 466 25.92 6.48 14.64
CA VAL A 466 26.51 7.62 15.38
C VAL A 466 27.20 7.16 16.67
N ALA A 467 26.70 6.10 17.32
CA ALA A 467 27.05 5.86 18.72
C ALA A 467 28.28 4.95 19.01
N LEU A 468 28.65 3.93 18.24
CA LEU A 468 29.67 3.98 17.17
C LEU A 468 30.80 4.97 17.48
N GLN A 469 30.87 6.09 16.78
CA GLN A 469 32.03 6.97 16.91
C GLN A 469 32.08 7.70 18.25
N ILE A 470 30.96 7.87 18.95
CA ILE A 470 30.99 8.37 20.33
C ILE A 470 31.72 7.37 21.24
N SER A 471 31.34 6.09 21.22
CA SER A 471 31.96 5.05 22.05
C SER A 471 33.42 4.73 21.70
N SER A 472 33.88 5.03 20.47
CA SER A 472 35.29 4.84 20.10
C SER A 472 36.19 6.03 20.47
N ARG A 473 35.63 7.23 20.62
CA ARG A 473 36.37 8.42 21.08
C ARG A 473 36.47 8.55 22.59
N THR A 474 35.55 7.95 23.35
CA THR A 474 35.55 7.99 24.82
C THR A 474 36.57 7.09 25.51
N GLN A 475 37.41 6.34 24.79
CA GLN A 475 38.45 5.49 25.42
C GLN A 475 39.67 6.27 25.93
N ASN A 476 39.79 7.59 25.65
CA ASN A 476 40.98 8.40 25.96
C ASN A 476 40.73 9.65 26.86
N CYS A 477 39.60 9.75 27.58
CA CYS A 477 39.35 10.89 28.48
C CYS A 477 39.47 10.51 29.97
N GLU A 478 40.21 11.32 30.72
CA GLU A 478 40.53 11.08 32.13
C GLU A 478 39.39 11.41 33.12
N THR A 479 39.61 11.01 34.37
CA THR A 479 38.65 10.73 35.45
C THR A 479 37.70 11.85 35.91
N LYS A 480 37.76 13.07 35.37
CA LYS A 480 36.96 14.20 35.89
C LYS A 480 35.52 14.26 35.34
N ASP A 481 35.30 13.87 34.08
CA ASP A 481 33.99 13.96 33.42
C ASP A 481 32.95 12.93 33.92
N ARG A 482 33.36 11.93 34.72
CA ARG A 482 32.44 10.92 35.27
C ARG A 482 31.52 11.46 36.38
N ALA A 483 31.84 12.60 36.99
CA ALA A 483 31.08 13.15 38.11
C ALA A 483 29.80 13.89 37.65
N ASP A 484 29.91 14.74 36.62
CA ASP A 484 28.78 15.56 36.15
C ASP A 484 27.71 14.73 35.41
N LEU A 485 28.07 13.54 34.92
CA LEU A 485 27.15 12.56 34.34
C LEU A 485 26.11 11.99 35.34
N ARG A 486 26.25 12.23 36.65
CA ARG A 486 25.26 11.80 37.67
C ARG A 486 24.15 12.83 37.96
N ARG A 487 24.12 13.98 37.25
CA ARG A 487 23.07 15.01 37.40
C ARG A 487 22.07 15.07 36.24
N PHE A 488 22.01 14.04 35.39
CA PHE A 488 20.94 13.89 34.41
C PHE A 488 19.66 13.37 35.08
N LEU A 489 18.51 13.90 34.65
CA LEU A 489 17.19 13.47 35.11
C LEU A 489 16.98 11.97 34.82
N HIS A 490 16.42 11.26 35.79
CA HIS A 490 16.11 9.84 35.70
C HIS A 490 15.14 9.54 34.54
N ILE A 491 15.36 8.43 33.82
CA ILE A 491 14.60 8.08 32.60
C ILE A 491 13.11 7.82 32.87
N ASP A 492 12.75 7.58 34.12
CA ASP A 492 11.40 7.47 34.68
C ASP A 492 10.50 8.66 34.26
N GLN A 493 11.08 9.84 34.01
CA GLN A 493 10.34 11.04 33.56
C GLN A 493 10.12 11.13 32.04
N CYS A 494 10.46 10.10 31.25
CA CYS A 494 10.21 10.05 29.81
C CYS A 494 9.26 8.92 29.37
N TYR A 495 8.63 8.21 30.32
CA TYR A 495 7.58 7.23 30.03
C TYR A 495 6.35 7.42 30.93
N ILE A 496 5.40 8.23 30.46
CA ILE A 496 4.03 8.29 31.01
C ILE A 496 3.02 8.26 29.85
N ASN A 497 2.39 7.10 29.65
CA ASN A 497 0.92 7.10 29.59
C ASN A 497 0.44 7.13 31.05
N LEU A 498 -0.65 7.86 31.32
CA LEU A 498 -1.11 8.29 32.65
C LEU A 498 -0.70 7.38 33.84
N ALA A 499 0.08 7.94 34.76
CA ALA A 499 0.08 7.51 36.15
C ALA A 499 -0.68 8.58 36.95
N LEU A 500 -1.91 8.25 37.34
CA LEU A 500 -2.57 8.90 38.47
C LEU A 500 -2.35 7.97 39.66
N VAL A 501 -1.68 8.48 40.69
CA VAL A 501 -1.63 7.86 42.01
C VAL A 501 -2.59 8.66 42.88
N GLU A 502 -3.67 8.03 43.30
CA GLU A 502 -4.47 8.51 44.42
C GLU A 502 -4.51 7.37 45.45
N HIS A 503 -3.67 7.51 46.49
CA HIS A 503 -3.75 6.62 47.65
C HIS A 503 -4.97 7.02 48.46
N THR A 504 -5.95 6.12 48.54
CA THR A 504 -6.95 6.14 49.62
C THR A 504 -6.37 5.36 50.81
N SER A 505 -6.63 5.86 52.01
CA SER A 505 -6.21 5.28 53.29
C SER A 505 -7.03 4.01 53.59
N ASP A 506 -6.60 3.08 54.43
CA ASP A 506 -6.48 3.20 55.88
C ASP A 506 -5.56 2.10 56.44
N ASP A 507 -4.72 2.42 57.42
CA ASP A 507 -4.97 1.95 58.80
C ASP A 507 -4.07 2.65 59.84
N ALA A 508 -4.53 2.73 61.08
CA ALA A 508 -3.92 3.54 62.13
C ALA A 508 -2.84 2.80 62.94
N THR A 509 -1.82 3.52 63.44
CA THR A 509 -1.63 3.81 64.89
C THR A 509 -0.26 4.46 65.22
N ASN A 510 -0.28 5.42 66.16
CA ASN A 510 0.80 5.84 67.09
C ASN A 510 2.24 6.09 66.52
N SER A 511 2.81 7.29 66.60
CA SER A 511 3.10 7.97 67.87
C SER A 511 3.71 9.39 67.71
N SER A 512 3.27 10.30 68.58
CA SER A 512 3.87 11.57 69.06
C SER A 512 5.21 12.12 68.50
N GLY A 513 5.24 13.41 68.11
CA GLY A 513 6.49 14.17 67.99
C GLY A 513 6.43 15.62 67.42
N SER A 514 6.17 16.61 68.29
CA SER A 514 6.48 18.06 68.18
C SER A 514 6.10 18.88 66.92
N GLU A 515 5.34 19.97 67.16
CA GLU A 515 5.15 21.09 66.22
C GLU A 515 6.39 22.00 66.13
N ASN A 516 6.96 22.16 64.92
CA ASN A 516 7.48 23.42 64.36
C ASN A 516 8.23 23.18 63.05
N ASP A 517 7.50 22.91 61.96
CA ASP A 517 7.99 23.15 60.61
C ASP A 517 6.78 23.28 59.67
N ILE A 518 6.69 24.38 58.92
CA ILE A 518 5.65 24.59 57.89
C ILE A 518 6.33 24.46 56.52
N PRO A 519 6.10 23.36 55.77
CA PRO A 519 6.65 23.23 54.42
C PRO A 519 5.95 24.22 53.46
N GLN A 520 6.74 25.10 52.84
CA GLN A 520 6.24 25.99 51.80
C GLN A 520 5.72 25.18 50.60
N SER A 521 4.52 25.53 50.11
CA SER A 521 3.99 24.97 48.87
C SER A 521 4.88 25.32 47.67
N SER A 522 5.28 24.32 46.88
CA SER A 522 6.19 24.50 45.74
C SER A 522 5.68 25.56 44.73
N PRO A 523 6.54 26.50 44.28
CA PRO A 523 6.20 27.51 43.27
C PRO A 523 6.02 26.93 41.85
N PHE A 524 6.00 25.60 41.72
CA PHE A 524 5.71 24.85 40.50
C PHE A 524 4.31 24.21 40.50
N SER A 525 3.48 24.43 41.54
CA SER A 525 2.08 23.98 41.51
C SER A 525 1.31 24.64 40.36
N LEU A 526 0.50 23.85 39.66
CA LEU A 526 -0.32 24.33 38.53
C LEU A 526 -1.34 25.39 38.99
N THR A 527 -1.88 25.20 40.20
CA THR A 527 -2.86 26.06 40.86
C THR A 527 -2.32 27.47 41.11
N SER A 528 -1.06 27.61 41.51
CA SER A 528 -0.42 28.92 41.74
C SER A 528 -0.10 29.69 40.46
N ARG A 529 0.00 29.00 39.31
CA ARG A 529 0.42 29.60 38.02
C ARG A 529 -0.72 30.02 37.11
N LEU A 530 -1.90 29.42 37.24
CA LEU A 530 -3.00 29.69 36.33
C LEU A 530 -3.96 30.81 36.76
N LYS A 531 -4.05 31.15 38.06
CA LYS A 531 -4.93 32.22 38.60
C LYS A 531 -6.37 32.17 38.07
N ILE A 532 -6.92 30.97 37.86
CA ILE A 532 -8.31 30.76 37.46
C ILE A 532 -9.12 30.43 38.72
N GLU A 533 -10.16 31.21 38.98
CA GLU A 533 -11.13 30.94 40.05
C GLU A 533 -11.92 29.67 39.76
N LYS A 534 -12.37 28.97 40.81
CA LYS A 534 -13.12 27.71 40.68
C LYS A 534 -14.39 27.92 39.85
N LEU A 535 -14.63 27.01 38.91
CA LEU A 535 -15.87 26.89 38.14
C LEU A 535 -16.47 25.49 38.34
N ASP A 536 -17.78 25.40 38.13
CA ASP A 536 -18.67 24.52 38.89
C ASP A 536 -18.70 23.04 38.44
N ALA A 537 -19.07 22.16 39.36
CA ALA A 537 -18.83 20.72 39.27
C ALA A 537 -19.98 19.91 38.63
N THR A 538 -20.45 20.27 37.42
CA THR A 538 -21.33 19.40 36.61
C THR A 538 -21.17 19.60 35.09
N GLN A 539 -20.14 19.03 34.47
CA GLN A 539 -20.14 18.73 33.02
C GLN A 539 -19.36 17.43 32.71
N THR A 540 -20.04 16.47 32.07
CA THR A 540 -19.42 15.28 31.46
C THR A 540 -18.72 15.63 30.15
N ILE A 541 -17.44 15.29 30.02
CA ILE A 541 -16.66 15.43 28.77
C ILE A 541 -16.58 14.06 28.08
N ALA A 542 -16.83 14.02 26.77
CA ALA A 542 -16.71 12.79 25.99
C ALA A 542 -15.23 12.42 25.76
N LEU A 543 -14.88 11.16 26.03
CA LEU A 543 -13.50 10.63 25.94
C LEU A 543 -12.72 10.88 24.63
N PRO A 544 -13.35 10.98 23.43
CA PRO A 544 -12.62 11.27 22.18
C PRO A 544 -11.84 12.59 22.14
N ALA A 545 -12.08 13.52 23.08
CA ALA A 545 -11.35 14.79 23.16
C ALA A 545 -9.91 14.65 23.73
N LEU A 546 -9.56 13.53 24.37
CA LEU A 546 -8.29 13.35 25.09
C LEU A 546 -7.14 12.80 24.23
N PHE A 547 -7.43 12.17 23.09
CA PHE A 547 -6.45 11.49 22.25
C PHE A 547 -6.29 12.14 20.87
N ASP A 548 -5.81 13.38 20.86
CA ASP A 548 -5.53 14.09 19.62
C ASP A 548 -4.19 13.64 18.98
N GLN A 549 -4.26 13.31 17.69
CA GLN A 549 -3.22 12.75 16.82
C GLN A 549 -1.92 13.59 16.76
N ARG A 550 -1.99 14.88 17.14
CA ARG A 550 -0.91 15.90 17.13
C ARG A 550 0.41 15.56 17.86
N LYS A 551 0.47 14.49 18.65
CA LYS A 551 1.65 14.11 19.46
C LYS A 551 2.60 13.09 18.79
N LEU A 552 2.11 12.19 17.92
CA LEU A 552 2.98 11.22 17.24
C LEU A 552 3.80 11.86 16.10
N ASP A 553 3.17 12.69 15.27
CA ASP A 553 3.81 13.34 14.10
C ASP A 553 5.01 14.22 14.48
N ALA A 554 5.11 14.61 15.76
CA ALA A 554 6.18 15.42 16.30
C ALA A 554 7.56 14.76 16.29
N LEU A 555 7.63 13.42 16.27
CA LEU A 555 8.90 12.69 16.43
C LEU A 555 9.58 12.35 15.09
N CYS A 556 8.82 12.34 13.98
CA CYS A 556 9.33 11.99 12.66
C CYS A 556 10.02 13.17 11.94
N PHE A 557 9.79 14.41 12.38
CA PHE A 557 10.21 15.64 11.68
C PHE A 557 11.66 16.08 11.93
N THR A 558 12.46 15.30 12.65
CA THR A 558 13.74 15.76 13.22
C THR A 558 14.99 15.55 12.35
N TRP A 559 14.94 14.75 11.27
CA TRP A 559 16.16 14.24 10.61
C TRP A 559 16.46 14.76 9.18
N ASP A 560 15.52 15.41 8.49
CA ASP A 560 15.66 15.71 7.04
C ASP A 560 16.58 16.92 6.67
N GLU A 561 16.84 17.86 7.59
CA GLU A 561 17.68 19.05 7.31
C GLU A 561 18.44 19.45 8.58
N GLY A 562 19.78 19.32 8.66
CA GLY A 562 20.49 19.96 9.79
C GLY A 562 21.96 19.62 10.11
N PHE A 563 22.49 18.43 9.77
CA PHE A 563 23.87 18.08 10.15
C PHE A 563 24.88 18.29 9.04
N ASP A 564 26.03 18.89 9.38
CA ASP A 564 27.15 19.11 8.49
C ASP A 564 27.85 17.77 8.20
N SER A 565 27.66 17.26 6.98
CA SER A 565 28.06 15.91 6.55
C SER A 565 29.57 15.62 6.52
N LYS A 566 30.42 16.58 6.92
CA LYS A 566 31.89 16.43 7.00
C LYS A 566 32.49 16.59 8.40
N GLU A 567 31.68 16.91 9.43
CA GLU A 567 32.19 17.06 10.81
C GLU A 567 31.37 16.31 11.88
N GLY A 568 30.05 16.18 11.70
CA GLY A 568 29.15 15.55 12.66
C GLY A 568 29.01 16.28 14.02
N PRO A 569 28.00 15.94 14.83
CA PRO A 569 27.89 16.48 16.19
C PRO A 569 28.96 15.84 17.10
N LYS A 570 29.99 16.61 17.46
CA LYS A 570 31.12 16.15 18.29
C LYS A 570 30.76 15.92 19.77
N THR A 571 29.61 16.40 20.24
CA THR A 571 29.13 16.24 21.63
C THR A 571 27.60 16.06 21.70
N MET A 572 27.10 15.43 22.77
CA MET A 572 25.66 15.37 23.06
C MET A 572 25.04 16.76 23.22
N THR A 573 25.77 17.74 23.75
CA THR A 573 25.34 19.14 23.82
C THR A 573 25.01 19.71 22.43
N THR A 574 25.79 19.36 21.41
CA THR A 574 25.50 19.75 20.01
C THR A 574 24.21 19.10 19.50
N VAL A 575 23.93 17.85 19.88
CA VAL A 575 22.68 17.14 19.55
C VAL A 575 21.49 17.76 20.27
N TYR A 576 21.61 18.05 21.57
CA TYR A 576 20.57 18.72 22.35
C TYR A 576 20.27 20.13 21.84
N CYS A 577 21.28 20.94 21.52
CA CYS A 577 21.05 22.25 20.89
C CYS A 577 20.38 22.14 19.51
N ALA A 578 20.68 21.10 18.72
CA ALA A 578 19.99 20.86 17.45
C ALA A 578 18.52 20.45 17.65
N ILE A 579 18.22 19.60 18.64
CA ILE A 579 16.86 19.25 19.06
C ILE A 579 16.12 20.50 19.57
N GLN A 580 16.76 21.31 20.42
CA GLN A 580 16.17 22.52 20.99
C GLN A 580 15.88 23.57 19.91
N ASN A 581 16.77 23.76 18.93
CA ASN A 581 16.54 24.60 17.75
C ASN A 581 15.40 24.06 16.85
N LYS A 582 15.27 22.74 16.70
CA LYS A 582 14.18 22.11 15.92
C LYS A 582 12.83 22.18 16.64
N LEU A 583 12.80 22.05 17.96
CA LEU A 583 11.62 22.30 18.79
C LEU A 583 11.21 23.77 18.71
N TRP A 584 12.16 24.71 18.80
CA TRP A 584 11.91 26.13 18.54
C TRP A 584 11.32 26.38 17.14
N LYS A 585 11.91 25.83 16.06
CA LYS A 585 11.33 25.91 14.70
C LYS A 585 9.88 25.40 14.69
N LYS A 586 9.60 24.25 15.30
CA LYS A 586 8.26 23.64 15.36
C LYS A 586 7.23 24.47 16.14
N ASP A 587 7.62 25.01 17.30
CA ASP A 587 6.72 25.81 18.14
C ASP A 587 6.41 27.15 17.48
N ILE A 588 7.39 27.76 16.82
CA ILE A 588 7.22 28.93 15.95
C ILE A 588 6.23 28.66 14.81
N LEU A 589 6.29 27.48 14.19
CA LEU A 589 5.41 27.13 13.06
C LEU A 589 3.98 26.76 13.47
N ARG A 590 3.79 26.26 14.69
CA ARG A 590 2.45 26.02 15.26
C ARG A 590 1.77 27.32 15.71
N LEU A 591 2.52 28.40 15.91
CA LEU A 591 2.01 29.76 16.12
C LEU A 591 1.63 30.44 14.79
N GLN A 592 0.63 29.89 14.09
CA GLN A 592 -0.11 30.61 13.04
C GLN A 592 -1.53 31.04 13.47
N PRO A 593 -1.67 32.10 14.28
CA PRO A 593 -2.95 32.77 14.45
C PRO A 593 -3.44 33.41 13.14
N LYS A 594 -4.74 33.34 12.88
CA LYS A 594 -5.41 34.28 11.98
C LYS A 594 -5.54 35.64 12.69
N GLY A 595 -5.41 36.74 11.95
CA GLY A 595 -5.49 38.10 12.50
C GLY A 595 -4.16 38.61 13.12
N GLU A 596 -4.26 39.61 14.00
CA GLU A 596 -3.09 40.37 14.49
C GLU A 596 -1.94 39.53 15.04
N ALA A 597 -2.25 38.48 15.81
CA ALA A 597 -1.21 37.69 16.48
C ALA A 597 -0.29 36.96 15.47
N GLY A 598 -0.80 36.60 14.28
CA GLY A 598 0.03 36.06 13.19
C GLY A 598 0.95 37.11 12.56
N GLN A 599 0.53 38.38 12.51
CA GLN A 599 1.38 39.47 12.03
C GLN A 599 2.45 39.85 13.04
N ARG A 600 2.13 39.88 14.35
CA ARG A 600 3.11 40.09 15.43
C ARG A 600 4.19 38.99 15.41
N MET A 601 3.79 37.73 15.20
CA MET A 601 4.73 36.61 15.06
C MET A 601 5.66 36.77 13.84
N LYS A 602 5.12 37.11 12.67
CA LYS A 602 5.93 37.40 11.45
C LYS A 602 6.95 38.51 11.69
N ASN A 603 6.54 39.59 12.35
CA ASN A 603 7.43 40.71 12.66
C ASN A 603 8.55 40.31 13.63
N ALA A 604 8.25 39.49 14.64
CA ALA A 604 9.27 38.95 15.56
C ALA A 604 10.29 38.05 14.83
N LEU A 605 9.84 37.17 13.93
CA LEU A 605 10.75 36.34 13.13
C LEU A 605 11.64 37.16 12.20
N MET A 606 11.10 38.21 11.56
CA MET A 606 11.90 39.11 10.73
C MET A 606 12.93 39.92 11.53
N ALA A 607 12.67 40.21 12.80
CA ALA A 607 13.67 40.82 13.70
C ALA A 607 14.80 39.83 14.05
N LEU A 608 14.47 38.56 14.30
CA LEU A 608 15.44 37.50 14.62
C LEU A 608 16.38 37.14 13.43
N LEU A 609 16.04 37.52 12.19
CA LEU A 609 16.98 37.44 11.06
C LEU A 609 18.18 38.40 11.19
N LYS A 610 18.18 39.31 12.16
CA LYS A 610 19.30 40.23 12.47
C LYS A 610 20.05 39.87 13.76
N ASP A 611 19.76 38.72 14.35
CA ASP A 611 20.41 38.28 15.59
C ASP A 611 21.93 38.07 15.38
N LEU A 612 22.72 38.24 16.43
CA LEU A 612 24.17 38.04 16.39
C LEU A 612 24.51 36.55 16.19
N ASP A 613 23.72 35.63 16.75
CA ASP A 613 23.91 34.20 16.61
C ASP A 613 23.37 33.70 15.25
N TRP A 614 24.26 33.13 14.43
CA TRP A 614 23.90 32.56 13.13
C TRP A 614 22.86 31.43 13.24
N ARG A 615 22.81 30.73 14.38
CA ARG A 615 21.82 29.67 14.65
C ARG A 615 20.41 30.23 14.82
N VAL A 616 20.29 31.42 15.41
CA VAL A 616 19.01 32.13 15.55
C VAL A 616 18.57 32.66 14.19
N ARG A 617 19.49 33.20 13.38
CA ARG A 617 19.20 33.62 12.00
C ARG A 617 18.78 32.44 11.11
N GLU A 618 19.47 31.30 11.18
CA GLU A 618 19.09 30.05 10.49
C GLU A 618 17.72 29.54 10.97
N ALA A 619 17.45 29.57 12.28
CA ALA A 619 16.17 29.16 12.85
C ALA A 619 15.01 30.02 12.32
N ALA A 620 15.17 31.34 12.36
CA ALA A 620 14.20 32.30 11.86
C ALA A 620 14.00 32.20 10.34
N ALA A 621 15.06 32.02 9.55
CA ALA A 621 14.97 31.89 8.10
C ALA A 621 14.13 30.66 7.69
N SER A 622 14.41 29.52 8.31
CA SER A 622 13.65 28.28 8.14
C SER A 622 12.17 28.44 8.47
N ALA A 623 11.88 29.07 9.61
CA ALA A 623 10.53 29.24 10.11
C ALA A 623 9.68 30.22 9.28
N LEU A 624 10.31 31.13 8.54
CA LEU A 624 9.62 31.93 7.52
C LEU A 624 9.34 31.10 6.25
N GLY A 625 10.29 30.27 5.82
CA GLY A 625 10.16 29.45 4.60
C GLY A 625 9.06 28.38 4.62
N GLU A 626 8.74 27.85 5.80
CA GLU A 626 7.66 26.87 6.05
C GLU A 626 6.25 27.51 6.09
N GLN A 627 6.12 28.82 5.85
CA GLN A 627 4.80 29.45 5.75
C GLN A 627 4.20 29.25 4.34
N SER A 628 2.89 28.98 4.29
CA SER A 628 2.15 28.71 3.04
C SER A 628 2.18 29.86 2.02
N SER A 629 2.47 31.08 2.48
CA SER A 629 2.72 32.25 1.64
C SER A 629 3.57 33.26 2.41
N LEU A 630 4.79 33.52 1.96
CA LEU A 630 5.62 34.63 2.45
C LEU A 630 4.96 35.97 2.12
N SER A 631 5.00 36.93 3.05
CA SER A 631 4.77 38.33 2.71
C SER A 631 5.97 38.90 1.96
N GLU A 632 5.77 39.93 1.15
CA GLU A 632 6.84 40.59 0.40
C GLU A 632 7.99 41.07 1.32
N ALA A 633 7.65 41.63 2.50
CA ALA A 633 8.64 42.00 3.51
C ALA A 633 9.48 40.81 4.00
N ALA A 634 8.86 39.63 4.22
CA ALA A 634 9.57 38.43 4.66
C ALA A 634 10.42 37.81 3.55
N ALA A 635 9.92 37.80 2.30
CA ALA A 635 10.67 37.37 1.12
C ALA A 635 11.89 38.28 0.86
N ASN A 636 11.74 39.60 1.03
CA ASN A 636 12.83 40.57 0.92
C ASN A 636 13.85 40.41 2.06
N ALA A 637 13.40 40.14 3.30
CA ALA A 637 14.29 39.89 4.42
C ALA A 637 15.11 38.58 4.25
N LEU A 638 14.47 37.50 3.80
CA LEU A 638 15.16 36.26 3.41
C LEU A 638 16.13 36.48 2.23
N THR A 639 15.73 37.28 1.25
CA THR A 639 16.58 37.65 0.11
C THR A 639 17.82 38.45 0.53
N ALA A 640 17.72 39.28 1.58
CA ALA A 640 18.87 40.01 2.12
C ALA A 640 19.93 39.06 2.74
N LEU A 641 19.52 37.92 3.29
CA LEU A 641 20.42 36.90 3.85
C LEU A 641 21.34 36.25 2.80
N ARG A 642 21.16 36.49 1.49
CA ARG A 642 22.16 36.12 0.47
C ARG A 642 23.54 36.74 0.69
N LYS A 643 23.64 37.77 1.55
CA LYS A 643 24.89 38.41 1.98
C LYS A 643 25.30 38.06 3.41
N ASP A 644 24.64 37.10 4.07
CA ASP A 644 25.00 36.70 5.43
C ASP A 644 26.43 36.13 5.47
N PRO A 645 27.27 36.51 6.46
CA PRO A 645 28.62 35.95 6.58
C PRO A 645 28.63 34.42 6.72
N ASP A 646 27.63 33.81 7.38
CA ASP A 646 27.58 32.36 7.56
C ASP A 646 26.86 31.66 6.39
N TRP A 647 27.57 30.72 5.74
CA TRP A 647 27.05 29.98 4.60
C TRP A 647 25.85 29.08 4.94
N ARG A 648 25.68 28.68 6.21
CA ARG A 648 24.53 27.88 6.67
C ARG A 648 23.25 28.71 6.64
N VAL A 649 23.34 29.98 7.03
CA VAL A 649 22.24 30.95 6.93
C VAL A 649 21.90 31.22 5.46
N ARG A 650 22.91 31.37 4.58
CA ARG A 650 22.69 31.54 3.12
C ARG A 650 22.02 30.31 2.49
N ARG A 651 22.45 29.10 2.85
CA ARG A 651 21.84 27.82 2.44
C ARG A 651 20.39 27.72 2.90
N GLU A 652 20.11 28.02 4.17
CA GLU A 652 18.76 27.94 4.73
C GLU A 652 17.83 28.97 4.08
N ALA A 653 18.31 30.19 3.82
CA ALA A 653 17.58 31.20 3.07
C ALA A 653 17.22 30.71 1.65
N ALA A 654 18.13 30.04 0.95
CA ALA A 654 17.85 29.43 -0.35
C ALA A 654 16.75 28.33 -0.25
N SER A 655 16.84 27.43 0.73
CA SER A 655 15.80 26.39 0.96
C SER A 655 14.45 27.01 1.29
N ALA A 656 14.42 28.00 2.19
CA ALA A 656 13.22 28.73 2.61
C ALA A 656 12.52 29.44 1.44
N LEU A 657 13.26 30.13 0.59
CA LEU A 657 12.73 30.78 -0.62
C LEU A 657 12.23 29.75 -1.65
N GLY A 658 12.87 28.59 -1.73
CA GLY A 658 12.47 27.48 -2.59
C GLY A 658 11.24 26.69 -2.13
N LYS A 659 10.74 26.88 -0.90
CA LYS A 659 9.54 26.19 -0.38
C LYS A 659 8.22 26.85 -0.87
N GLN A 660 8.27 28.02 -1.50
CA GLN A 660 7.10 28.76 -1.99
C GLN A 660 6.59 28.26 -3.35
N SER A 661 5.26 28.21 -3.53
CA SER A 661 4.61 27.78 -4.78
C SER A 661 4.62 28.82 -5.91
N SER A 662 4.80 30.09 -5.58
CA SER A 662 4.93 31.21 -6.52
C SER A 662 6.06 32.11 -6.05
N VAL A 663 7.06 32.33 -6.90
CA VAL A 663 8.29 33.02 -6.56
C VAL A 663 8.37 34.32 -7.37
N SER A 664 8.59 35.46 -6.70
CA SER A 664 8.74 36.74 -7.40
C SER A 664 10.07 36.81 -8.15
N GLU A 665 10.15 37.67 -9.17
CA GLU A 665 11.36 37.84 -9.98
C GLU A 665 12.58 38.22 -9.13
N ALA A 666 12.39 39.06 -8.11
CA ALA A 666 13.44 39.42 -7.15
C ALA A 666 14.02 38.20 -6.41
N VAL A 667 13.17 37.24 -6.02
CA VAL A 667 13.60 36.00 -5.36
C VAL A 667 14.22 35.02 -6.35
N ALA A 668 13.68 34.91 -7.58
CA ALA A 668 14.30 34.10 -8.64
C ALA A 668 15.72 34.62 -8.97
N ASN A 669 15.91 35.93 -9.03
CA ASN A 669 17.22 36.57 -9.22
C ASN A 669 18.14 36.36 -8.00
N ALA A 670 17.60 36.32 -6.77
CA ALA A 670 18.37 36.00 -5.57
C ALA A 670 18.86 34.54 -5.56
N LEU A 671 18.00 33.58 -5.90
CA LEU A 671 18.39 32.17 -6.07
C LEU A 671 19.41 32.00 -7.20
N THR A 672 19.23 32.70 -8.32
CA THR A 672 20.20 32.72 -9.44
C THR A 672 21.56 33.28 -9.03
N ALA A 673 21.60 34.27 -8.14
CA ALA A 673 22.87 34.77 -7.59
C ALA A 673 23.54 33.75 -6.66
N LEU A 674 22.76 32.98 -5.88
CA LEU A 674 23.27 31.94 -4.98
C LEU A 674 23.79 30.68 -5.70
N LEU A 675 23.42 30.45 -6.96
CA LEU A 675 24.11 29.48 -7.84
C LEU A 675 25.59 29.84 -8.09
N LYS A 676 26.01 31.08 -7.80
CA LYS A 676 27.40 31.55 -7.90
C LYS A 676 28.06 31.76 -6.53
N ASP A 677 27.47 31.26 -5.45
CA ASP A 677 28.07 31.34 -4.11
C ASP A 677 29.39 30.55 -4.07
N PRO A 678 30.44 31.01 -3.35
CA PRO A 678 31.69 30.26 -3.21
C PRO A 678 31.53 28.91 -2.48
N ASN A 679 30.40 28.64 -1.83
CA ASN A 679 30.14 27.38 -1.15
C ASN A 679 29.20 26.46 -1.95
N SER A 680 29.70 25.28 -2.35
CA SER A 680 28.97 24.28 -3.14
C SER A 680 27.63 23.83 -2.52
N ARG A 681 27.49 23.84 -1.19
CA ARG A 681 26.22 23.51 -0.51
C ARG A 681 25.17 24.60 -0.66
N VAL A 682 25.58 25.85 -0.80
CA VAL A 682 24.67 26.97 -1.09
C VAL A 682 24.22 26.91 -2.55
N GLN A 683 25.14 26.59 -3.48
CA GLN A 683 24.82 26.34 -4.88
C GLN A 683 23.81 25.18 -5.04
N HIS A 684 24.06 24.04 -4.37
CA HIS A 684 23.13 22.90 -4.35
C HIS A 684 21.75 23.33 -3.82
N ALA A 685 21.68 24.00 -2.66
CA ALA A 685 20.41 24.46 -2.10
C ALA A 685 19.65 25.42 -3.05
N ALA A 686 20.36 26.29 -3.77
CA ALA A 686 19.78 27.15 -4.79
C ALA A 686 19.27 26.37 -6.02
N ALA A 687 20.00 25.37 -6.51
CA ALA A 687 19.55 24.49 -7.59
C ALA A 687 18.31 23.67 -7.19
N LEU A 688 18.30 23.13 -5.97
CA LEU A 688 17.17 22.40 -5.38
C LEU A 688 15.94 23.30 -5.16
N ALA A 689 16.14 24.57 -4.81
CA ALA A 689 15.08 25.57 -4.72
C ALA A 689 14.47 25.87 -6.10
N LEU A 690 15.30 26.07 -7.12
CA LEU A 690 14.86 26.28 -8.50
C LEU A 690 14.13 25.05 -9.08
N ARG A 691 14.50 23.83 -8.66
CA ARG A 691 13.79 22.58 -9.01
C ARG A 691 12.29 22.58 -8.69
N ARG A 692 11.86 23.37 -7.70
CA ARG A 692 10.44 23.46 -7.29
C ARG A 692 9.65 24.47 -8.13
N GLN A 693 10.32 25.32 -8.92
CA GLN A 693 9.68 26.22 -9.87
C GLN A 693 9.27 25.47 -11.15
N SER A 694 8.18 25.90 -11.78
CA SER A 694 7.64 25.29 -13.00
C SER A 694 8.58 25.45 -14.20
N SER A 695 9.23 26.61 -14.30
CA SER A 695 10.22 26.96 -15.32
C SER A 695 11.26 27.90 -14.68
N PRO A 696 12.57 27.59 -14.73
CA PRO A 696 13.61 28.55 -14.33
C PRO A 696 13.71 29.68 -15.37
N SER A 697 14.11 30.88 -14.94
CA SER A 697 14.41 31.99 -15.86
C SER A 697 15.62 31.68 -16.75
N GLU A 698 15.79 32.40 -17.86
CA GLU A 698 16.94 32.21 -18.75
C GLU A 698 18.29 32.43 -18.02
N ALA A 699 18.35 33.41 -17.12
CA ALA A 699 19.52 33.63 -16.26
C ALA A 699 19.79 32.46 -15.31
N ALA A 700 18.74 31.85 -14.74
CA ALA A 700 18.86 30.65 -13.91
C ALA A 700 19.27 29.43 -14.73
N ALA A 701 18.71 29.25 -15.93
CA ALA A 701 19.10 28.18 -16.86
C ALA A 701 20.57 28.30 -17.28
N ASN A 702 21.04 29.51 -17.61
CA ASN A 702 22.44 29.77 -17.94
C ASN A 702 23.40 29.56 -16.75
N ALA A 703 22.95 29.82 -15.52
CA ALA A 703 23.72 29.50 -14.31
C ALA A 703 23.77 27.99 -14.01
N LEU A 704 22.65 27.27 -14.16
CA LEU A 704 22.60 25.81 -14.05
C LEU A 704 23.47 25.13 -15.14
N ILE A 705 23.48 25.70 -16.35
CA ILE A 705 24.35 25.31 -17.47
C ILE A 705 25.85 25.38 -17.11
N ALA A 706 26.27 26.38 -16.32
CA ALA A 706 27.66 26.45 -15.85
C ALA A 706 27.98 25.33 -14.84
N LEU A 707 27.02 25.01 -13.96
CA LEU A 707 27.14 23.95 -12.95
C LEU A 707 27.17 22.52 -13.55
N LEU A 708 26.74 22.33 -14.80
CA LEU A 708 26.96 21.07 -15.52
C LEU A 708 28.44 20.75 -15.79
N LYS A 709 29.35 21.72 -15.59
CA LYS A 709 30.80 21.53 -15.70
C LYS A 709 31.52 21.49 -14.35
N ASP A 710 30.77 21.44 -13.24
CA ASP A 710 31.35 21.39 -11.91
C ASP A 710 32.12 20.07 -11.67
N LEU A 711 33.15 20.11 -10.84
CA LEU A 711 33.92 18.93 -10.44
C LEU A 711 33.07 17.99 -9.57
N ASP A 712 32.16 18.56 -8.77
CA ASP A 712 31.24 17.82 -7.92
C ASP A 712 30.15 17.12 -8.74
N LEU A 713 30.11 15.79 -8.62
CA LEU A 713 29.18 14.93 -9.37
C LEU A 713 27.71 15.14 -8.97
N ASP A 714 27.43 15.56 -7.73
CA ASP A 714 26.06 15.81 -7.27
C ASP A 714 25.50 17.11 -7.83
N ILE A 715 26.38 18.11 -7.97
CA ILE A 715 26.04 19.35 -8.67
C ILE A 715 25.71 19.07 -10.14
N ARG A 716 26.53 18.26 -10.84
CA ARG A 716 26.24 17.88 -12.24
C ARG A 716 24.93 17.10 -12.37
N LYS A 717 24.67 16.13 -11.49
CA LYS A 717 23.42 15.34 -11.47
C LYS A 717 22.18 16.21 -11.22
N GLU A 718 22.18 17.02 -10.16
CA GLU A 718 21.01 17.83 -9.80
C GLU A 718 20.74 18.92 -10.86
N ALA A 719 21.78 19.55 -11.42
CA ALA A 719 21.61 20.51 -12.51
C ALA A 719 21.04 19.85 -13.79
N ALA A 720 21.48 18.64 -14.16
CA ALA A 720 20.92 17.88 -15.27
C ALA A 720 19.44 17.52 -15.02
N LEU A 721 19.10 17.11 -13.79
CA LEU A 721 17.74 16.77 -13.37
C LEU A 721 16.79 17.98 -13.37
N VAL A 722 17.27 19.16 -12.94
CA VAL A 722 16.50 20.42 -12.97
C VAL A 722 16.20 20.83 -14.41
N LEU A 723 17.20 20.82 -15.30
CA LEU A 723 16.99 21.10 -16.73
C LEU A 723 16.02 20.09 -17.35
N GLY A 724 16.18 18.82 -17.02
CA GLY A 724 15.28 17.73 -17.42
C GLY A 724 13.84 17.83 -16.89
N LYS A 725 13.44 18.85 -16.13
CA LYS A 725 12.02 19.13 -15.84
C LYS A 725 11.33 19.96 -16.93
N GLN A 726 12.08 20.67 -17.75
CA GLN A 726 11.51 21.50 -18.81
C GLN A 726 10.82 20.63 -19.87
N SER A 727 9.59 20.98 -20.24
CA SER A 727 8.86 20.34 -21.36
C SER A 727 9.51 20.60 -22.72
N SER A 728 10.32 21.64 -22.81
CA SER A 728 11.12 22.05 -23.97
C SER A 728 12.45 22.64 -23.48
N LEU A 729 13.55 21.96 -23.77
CA LEU A 729 14.91 22.46 -23.52
C LEU A 729 15.32 23.50 -24.57
N SER A 730 16.14 24.49 -24.17
CA SER A 730 16.86 25.33 -25.13
C SER A 730 17.96 24.53 -25.83
N GLU A 731 18.36 24.96 -27.04
CA GLU A 731 19.41 24.29 -27.80
C GLU A 731 20.76 24.24 -27.04
N ALA A 732 21.09 25.32 -26.32
CA ALA A 732 22.26 25.35 -25.44
C ALA A 732 22.18 24.30 -24.31
N ALA A 733 21.02 24.15 -23.65
CA ALA A 733 20.82 23.14 -22.62
C ALA A 733 20.88 21.70 -23.19
N ALA A 734 20.28 21.48 -24.35
CA ALA A 734 20.32 20.20 -25.05
C ALA A 734 21.76 19.80 -25.45
N ASN A 735 22.54 20.74 -26.00
CA ASN A 735 23.93 20.51 -26.39
C ASN A 735 24.85 20.18 -25.21
N ILE A 736 24.58 20.71 -24.00
CA ILE A 736 25.38 20.38 -22.82
C ILE A 736 24.90 19.07 -22.17
N LEU A 737 23.60 18.74 -22.21
CA LEU A 737 23.14 17.39 -21.88
C LEU A 737 23.77 16.33 -22.80
N ILE A 738 23.91 16.61 -24.11
CA ILE A 738 24.67 15.77 -25.05
C ILE A 738 26.14 15.60 -24.61
N ALA A 739 26.77 16.63 -24.07
CA ALA A 739 28.13 16.52 -23.52
C ALA A 739 28.18 15.64 -22.26
N LEU A 740 27.16 15.71 -21.39
CA LEU A 740 27.04 14.85 -20.20
C LEU A 740 26.72 13.39 -20.52
N LEU A 741 26.17 13.08 -21.70
CA LEU A 741 26.12 11.70 -22.21
C LEU A 741 27.52 11.10 -22.47
N LYS A 742 28.60 11.88 -22.29
CA LYS A 742 30.00 11.43 -22.37
C LYS A 742 30.76 11.59 -21.04
N ASP A 743 30.07 11.87 -19.92
CA ASP A 743 30.69 11.94 -18.59
C ASP A 743 31.29 10.57 -18.21
N LEU A 744 32.35 10.58 -17.39
CA LEU A 744 32.99 9.36 -16.90
C LEU A 744 32.06 8.57 -15.95
N ASP A 745 31.24 9.26 -15.15
CA ASP A 745 30.29 8.64 -14.23
C ASP A 745 29.03 8.14 -14.97
N SER A 746 28.69 6.86 -14.81
CA SER A 746 27.49 6.30 -15.46
C SER A 746 26.19 6.83 -14.86
N GLY A 747 26.20 7.30 -13.60
CA GLY A 747 25.06 7.98 -12.98
C GLY A 747 24.75 9.33 -13.63
N VAL A 748 25.78 10.12 -13.95
CA VAL A 748 25.62 11.37 -14.73
C VAL A 748 25.10 11.09 -16.14
N ARG A 749 25.65 10.08 -16.84
CA ARG A 749 25.15 9.68 -18.18
C ARG A 749 23.70 9.22 -18.14
N TRP A 750 23.31 8.47 -17.11
CA TRP A 750 21.95 7.98 -16.88
C TRP A 750 20.95 9.12 -16.61
N GLU A 751 21.26 10.06 -15.71
CA GLU A 751 20.40 11.22 -15.46
C GLU A 751 20.25 12.11 -16.71
N ALA A 752 21.34 12.32 -17.46
CA ALA A 752 21.28 13.06 -18.72
C ALA A 752 20.38 12.38 -19.76
N ALA A 753 20.43 11.05 -19.88
CA ALA A 753 19.51 10.30 -20.74
C ALA A 753 18.04 10.37 -20.26
N LEU A 754 17.80 10.34 -18.94
CA LEU A 754 16.46 10.48 -18.35
C LEU A 754 15.88 11.91 -18.47
N ALA A 755 16.72 12.93 -18.44
CA ALA A 755 16.34 14.31 -18.72
C ALA A 755 15.82 14.46 -20.17
N LEU A 756 16.56 13.89 -21.13
CA LEU A 756 16.21 13.92 -22.55
C LEU A 756 14.93 13.10 -22.86
N ARG A 757 14.69 11.99 -22.16
CA ARG A 757 13.46 11.16 -22.27
C ARG A 757 12.14 11.93 -22.05
N LYS A 758 12.16 13.09 -21.38
CA LYS A 758 10.95 13.89 -21.12
C LYS A 758 10.57 14.82 -22.27
N GLN A 759 11.46 15.06 -23.23
CA GLN A 759 11.16 15.90 -24.39
C GLN A 759 10.14 15.20 -25.30
N SER A 760 9.15 15.95 -25.80
CA SER A 760 8.14 15.41 -26.73
C SER A 760 8.74 15.07 -28.09
N SER A 761 9.75 15.81 -28.52
CA SER A 761 10.54 15.59 -29.72
C SER A 761 12.03 15.65 -29.39
N LEU A 762 12.84 14.84 -30.08
CA LEU A 762 14.31 14.88 -29.97
C LEU A 762 14.89 15.50 -31.24
N SER A 763 15.86 16.40 -31.10
CA SER A 763 16.65 16.87 -32.25
C SER A 763 17.56 15.74 -32.76
N GLU A 764 18.00 15.84 -34.02
CA GLU A 764 18.88 14.82 -34.61
C GLU A 764 20.18 14.64 -33.81
N ALA A 765 20.79 15.73 -33.33
CA ALA A 765 21.96 15.69 -32.47
C ALA A 765 21.71 14.93 -31.14
N VAL A 766 20.55 15.15 -30.51
CA VAL A 766 20.15 14.44 -29.28
C VAL A 766 19.89 12.95 -29.57
N ALA A 767 19.18 12.64 -30.66
CA ALA A 767 18.91 11.26 -31.07
C ALA A 767 20.21 10.49 -31.37
N ASN A 768 21.15 11.12 -32.09
CA ASN A 768 22.46 10.55 -32.40
C ASN A 768 23.30 10.30 -31.13
N ALA A 769 23.28 11.22 -30.17
CA ALA A 769 23.98 11.04 -28.90
C ALA A 769 23.37 9.93 -28.02
N LEU A 770 22.03 9.82 -27.97
CA LEU A 770 21.34 8.71 -27.30
C LEU A 770 21.59 7.37 -28.01
N MET A 771 21.67 7.34 -29.34
CA MET A 771 22.04 6.13 -30.09
C MET A 771 23.45 5.63 -29.77
N ALA A 772 24.40 6.54 -29.51
CA ALA A 772 25.75 6.16 -29.08
C ALA A 772 25.73 5.45 -27.70
N LEU A 773 24.88 5.90 -26.77
CA LEU A 773 24.69 5.27 -25.47
C LEU A 773 24.05 3.88 -25.50
N LEU A 774 23.47 3.45 -26.63
CA LEU A 774 23.01 2.06 -26.79
C LEU A 774 24.18 1.05 -26.84
N LYS A 775 25.44 1.53 -26.83
CA LYS A 775 26.66 0.72 -26.71
C LYS A 775 27.42 0.98 -25.39
N ASP A 776 26.81 1.68 -24.43
CA ASP A 776 27.45 1.98 -23.13
C ASP A 776 27.74 0.69 -22.34
N PRO A 777 28.87 0.58 -21.63
CA PRO A 777 29.14 -0.57 -20.75
C PRO A 777 28.10 -0.75 -19.63
N ASP A 778 27.52 0.32 -19.07
CA ASP A 778 26.50 0.23 -18.01
C ASP A 778 25.11 -0.04 -18.62
N SER A 779 24.48 -1.16 -18.24
CA SER A 779 23.18 -1.57 -18.79
C SER A 779 22.03 -0.64 -18.40
N ARG A 780 22.13 0.09 -17.28
CA ARG A 780 21.14 1.12 -16.90
C ARG A 780 21.21 2.32 -17.84
N VAL A 781 22.41 2.67 -18.32
CA VAL A 781 22.59 3.73 -19.33
C VAL A 781 22.02 3.29 -20.68
N ARG A 782 22.30 2.05 -21.13
CA ARG A 782 21.68 1.49 -22.35
C ARG A 782 20.15 1.47 -22.27
N GLN A 783 19.60 1.05 -21.12
CA GLN A 783 18.16 1.04 -20.84
C GLN A 783 17.55 2.45 -20.88
N ALA A 784 18.17 3.45 -20.23
CA ALA A 784 17.68 4.82 -20.23
C ALA A 784 17.66 5.43 -21.63
N ALA A 785 18.73 5.20 -22.42
CA ALA A 785 18.82 5.63 -23.81
C ALA A 785 17.76 4.96 -24.70
N ALA A 786 17.55 3.64 -24.55
CA ALA A 786 16.49 2.92 -25.27
C ALA A 786 15.10 3.46 -24.93
N SER A 787 14.83 3.76 -23.65
CA SER A 787 13.55 4.34 -23.22
C SER A 787 13.37 5.80 -23.68
N ALA A 788 14.45 6.56 -23.86
CA ALA A 788 14.40 7.92 -24.41
C ALA A 788 14.02 7.92 -25.89
N LEU A 789 14.68 7.09 -26.69
CA LEU A 789 14.39 6.92 -28.12
C LEU A 789 12.99 6.33 -28.35
N GLY A 790 12.59 5.34 -27.55
CA GLY A 790 11.29 4.66 -27.64
C GLY A 790 10.05 5.52 -27.32
N ARG A 791 10.21 6.73 -26.79
CA ARG A 791 9.09 7.65 -26.56
C ARG A 791 8.67 8.44 -27.79
N GLN A 792 9.51 8.47 -28.82
CA GLN A 792 9.15 9.11 -30.08
C GLN A 792 8.09 8.26 -30.78
N SER A 793 6.95 8.86 -31.14
CA SER A 793 5.88 8.16 -31.88
C SER A 793 6.31 7.72 -33.28
N SER A 794 7.32 8.40 -33.83
CA SER A 794 7.94 8.12 -35.13
C SER A 794 9.46 8.35 -35.03
N PRO A 795 10.24 7.38 -34.50
CA PRO A 795 11.68 7.51 -34.44
C PRO A 795 12.29 7.41 -35.85
N SER A 796 13.48 7.99 -36.04
CA SER A 796 14.22 7.86 -37.30
C SER A 796 14.57 6.41 -37.60
N GLU A 797 14.78 6.07 -38.88
CA GLU A 797 15.15 4.71 -39.29
C GLU A 797 16.42 4.22 -38.58
N ALA A 798 17.41 5.10 -38.41
CA ALA A 798 18.62 4.81 -37.63
C ALA A 798 18.29 4.43 -36.17
N ALA A 799 17.40 5.17 -35.50
CA ALA A 799 16.99 4.88 -34.13
C ALA A 799 16.17 3.59 -34.02
N ALA A 800 15.28 3.32 -34.99
CA ALA A 800 14.53 2.07 -35.05
C ALA A 800 15.46 0.85 -35.27
N ASN A 801 16.47 0.98 -36.14
CA ASN A 801 17.47 -0.05 -36.37
C ASN A 801 18.38 -0.26 -35.15
N ALA A 802 18.75 0.81 -34.43
CA ALA A 802 19.54 0.71 -33.21
C ALA A 802 18.77 0.07 -32.04
N LEU A 803 17.48 0.40 -31.87
CA LEU A 803 16.58 -0.30 -30.93
C LEU A 803 16.41 -1.78 -31.31
N THR A 804 16.32 -2.08 -32.61
CA THR A 804 16.24 -3.47 -33.12
C THR A 804 17.51 -4.26 -32.81
N ALA A 805 18.70 -3.65 -32.83
CA ALA A 805 19.94 -4.29 -32.43
C ALA A 805 19.96 -4.63 -30.93
N LEU A 806 19.45 -3.74 -30.06
CA LEU A 806 19.36 -3.99 -28.61
C LEU A 806 18.42 -5.13 -28.20
N LEU A 807 17.52 -5.58 -29.09
CA LEU A 807 16.76 -6.82 -28.86
C LEU A 807 17.67 -8.06 -28.73
N LYS A 808 18.96 -7.96 -29.09
CA LYS A 808 19.96 -9.03 -28.98
C LYS A 808 21.01 -8.75 -27.89
N ASP A 809 20.79 -7.77 -27.01
CA ASP A 809 21.70 -7.48 -25.89
C ASP A 809 21.81 -8.69 -24.94
N LEU A 810 22.97 -8.86 -24.31
CA LEU A 810 23.20 -9.92 -23.32
C LEU A 810 22.32 -9.71 -22.07
N ASP A 811 22.10 -8.45 -21.69
CA ASP A 811 21.32 -8.04 -20.53
C ASP A 811 19.80 -8.11 -20.82
N SER A 812 19.07 -8.85 -19.99
CA SER A 812 17.62 -9.06 -20.12
C SER A 812 16.80 -7.78 -19.92
N ASP A 813 17.25 -6.88 -19.05
CA ASP A 813 16.57 -5.61 -18.77
C ASP A 813 16.77 -4.59 -19.90
N VAL A 814 17.89 -4.69 -20.63
CA VAL A 814 18.10 -3.96 -21.90
C VAL A 814 17.24 -4.54 -23.02
N ARG A 815 17.20 -5.88 -23.20
CA ARG A 815 16.29 -6.52 -24.18
C ARG A 815 14.83 -6.18 -23.90
N GLN A 816 14.42 -6.18 -22.63
CA GLN A 816 13.07 -5.76 -22.21
C GLN A 816 12.82 -4.28 -22.57
N ALA A 817 13.77 -3.38 -22.28
CA ALA A 817 13.63 -1.96 -22.56
C ALA A 817 13.52 -1.67 -24.06
N ALA A 818 14.32 -2.35 -24.89
CA ALA A 818 14.22 -2.29 -26.34
C ALA A 818 12.87 -2.81 -26.85
N ALA A 819 12.40 -3.95 -26.35
CA ALA A 819 11.08 -4.49 -26.71
C ALA A 819 9.94 -3.55 -26.28
N LEU A 820 10.04 -2.88 -25.11
CA LEU A 820 9.08 -1.88 -24.66
C LEU A 820 9.15 -0.57 -25.46
N ALA A 821 10.34 -0.14 -25.90
CA ALA A 821 10.49 1.00 -26.81
C ALA A 821 9.77 0.76 -28.15
N LEU A 822 9.79 -0.48 -28.64
CA LEU A 822 9.04 -0.88 -29.83
C LEU A 822 7.53 -1.05 -29.59
N VAL A 823 7.06 -1.16 -28.33
CA VAL A 823 5.63 -1.15 -28.02
C VAL A 823 5.01 0.20 -28.40
N GLU A 824 5.69 1.34 -28.23
CA GLU A 824 5.05 2.64 -28.53
C GLU A 824 5.01 2.99 -30.03
N GLN A 825 5.63 2.18 -30.89
CA GLN A 825 5.55 2.32 -32.35
C GLN A 825 4.25 1.72 -32.90
N SER A 826 3.63 2.40 -33.86
CA SER A 826 2.42 1.94 -34.56
C SER A 826 2.70 0.80 -35.55
N SER A 827 3.93 0.71 -36.06
CA SER A 827 4.44 -0.38 -36.89
C SER A 827 5.92 -0.61 -36.56
N VAL A 828 6.41 -1.86 -36.68
CA VAL A 828 7.83 -2.20 -36.52
C VAL A 828 8.40 -2.75 -37.83
N SER A 829 9.71 -2.61 -38.05
CA SER A 829 10.38 -3.16 -39.24
C SER A 829 10.33 -4.70 -39.26
N LYS A 830 10.46 -5.32 -40.43
CA LYS A 830 10.45 -6.80 -40.53
C LYS A 830 11.61 -7.45 -39.77
N ALA A 831 12.76 -6.79 -39.68
CA ALA A 831 13.88 -7.24 -38.86
C ALA A 831 13.56 -7.19 -37.35
N ALA A 832 12.83 -6.17 -36.91
CA ALA A 832 12.32 -6.07 -35.54
C ALA A 832 11.25 -7.12 -35.26
N GLU A 833 10.27 -7.32 -36.14
CA GLU A 833 9.24 -8.37 -36.01
C GLU A 833 9.89 -9.76 -35.87
N ASN A 834 10.85 -10.11 -36.74
CA ASN A 834 11.55 -11.39 -36.69
C ASN A 834 12.32 -11.56 -35.36
N THR A 835 13.00 -10.50 -34.89
CA THR A 835 13.79 -10.57 -33.64
C THR A 835 12.87 -10.62 -32.40
N LEU A 836 11.78 -9.84 -32.37
CA LEU A 836 10.74 -9.93 -31.34
C LEU A 836 10.10 -11.33 -31.31
N THR A 837 9.90 -11.97 -32.47
CA THR A 837 9.38 -13.34 -32.57
C THR A 837 10.34 -14.35 -31.95
N ALA A 838 11.65 -14.18 -32.14
CA ALA A 838 12.65 -15.00 -31.45
C ALA A 838 12.63 -14.76 -29.93
N LEU A 839 12.46 -13.51 -29.48
CA LEU A 839 12.33 -13.16 -28.06
C LEU A 839 11.05 -13.68 -27.38
N LEU A 840 10.06 -14.18 -28.14
CA LEU A 840 8.97 -14.96 -27.57
C LEU A 840 9.45 -16.28 -26.94
N LYS A 841 10.69 -16.71 -27.20
CA LYS A 841 11.33 -17.89 -26.61
C LYS A 841 12.46 -17.54 -25.61
N ASP A 842 12.60 -16.27 -25.22
CA ASP A 842 13.62 -15.81 -24.27
C ASP A 842 13.47 -16.51 -22.89
N LEU A 843 14.57 -16.72 -22.17
CA LEU A 843 14.54 -17.31 -20.83
C LEU A 843 13.82 -16.39 -19.82
N ASP A 844 13.97 -15.06 -19.93
CA ASP A 844 13.31 -14.11 -19.05
C ASP A 844 11.84 -13.85 -19.47
N TRP A 845 10.91 -14.14 -18.55
CA TRP A 845 9.49 -13.92 -18.73
C TRP A 845 9.14 -12.44 -18.99
N ARG A 846 9.94 -11.50 -18.49
CA ARG A 846 9.78 -10.05 -18.72
C ARG A 846 10.00 -9.70 -20.18
N VAL A 847 11.02 -10.31 -20.79
CA VAL A 847 11.36 -10.14 -22.21
C VAL A 847 10.28 -10.80 -23.08
N ARG A 848 9.90 -12.06 -22.81
CA ARG A 848 8.80 -12.74 -23.52
C ARG A 848 7.49 -11.93 -23.48
N ARG A 849 7.15 -11.38 -22.31
CA ARG A 849 5.97 -10.50 -22.10
C ARG A 849 6.08 -9.20 -22.90
N ALA A 850 7.24 -8.55 -22.91
CA ALA A 850 7.46 -7.31 -23.65
C ALA A 850 7.36 -7.54 -25.16
N ALA A 851 8.02 -8.58 -25.68
CA ALA A 851 7.94 -9.00 -27.07
C ALA A 851 6.50 -9.33 -27.51
N ALA A 852 5.77 -10.11 -26.72
CA ALA A 852 4.35 -10.41 -26.98
C ALA A 852 3.47 -9.15 -26.98
N SER A 853 3.80 -8.15 -26.17
CA SER A 853 3.08 -6.88 -26.12
C SER A 853 3.38 -5.97 -27.32
N ALA A 854 4.62 -5.96 -27.81
CA ALA A 854 5.04 -5.18 -28.98
C ALA A 854 4.42 -5.74 -30.27
N LEU A 855 4.50 -7.06 -30.45
CA LEU A 855 3.84 -7.76 -31.56
C LEU A 855 2.32 -7.59 -31.46
N GLY A 856 1.72 -7.72 -30.28
CA GLY A 856 0.28 -7.55 -30.06
C GLY A 856 -0.29 -6.14 -30.28
N LYS A 857 0.54 -5.14 -30.58
CA LYS A 857 0.09 -3.80 -31.03
C LYS A 857 0.09 -3.64 -32.56
N GLN A 858 0.72 -4.55 -33.31
CA GLN A 858 0.70 -4.51 -34.77
C GLN A 858 -0.73 -4.73 -35.29
N SER A 859 -1.08 -4.03 -36.38
CA SER A 859 -2.41 -4.06 -37.00
C SER A 859 -2.78 -5.42 -37.59
N SER A 860 -1.78 -6.20 -37.99
CA SER A 860 -1.87 -7.60 -38.38
C SER A 860 -0.66 -8.38 -37.85
N LEU A 861 -0.82 -9.70 -37.66
CA LEU A 861 0.27 -10.61 -37.29
C LEU A 861 0.54 -11.57 -38.45
N SER A 862 1.83 -11.80 -38.74
CA SER A 862 2.23 -12.90 -39.62
C SER A 862 1.91 -14.25 -38.98
N GLU A 863 1.73 -15.28 -39.80
CA GLU A 863 1.42 -16.64 -39.35
C GLU A 863 2.44 -17.16 -38.32
N ALA A 864 3.74 -16.99 -38.58
CA ALA A 864 4.80 -17.40 -37.67
C ALA A 864 4.71 -16.70 -36.30
N VAL A 865 4.34 -15.41 -36.27
CA VAL A 865 4.09 -14.67 -35.03
C VAL A 865 2.86 -15.21 -34.31
N ALA A 866 1.74 -15.41 -35.02
CA ALA A 866 0.50 -15.91 -34.44
C ALA A 866 0.67 -17.32 -33.84
N ASN A 867 1.37 -18.22 -34.53
CA ASN A 867 1.68 -19.57 -34.05
C ASN A 867 2.58 -19.53 -32.81
N THR A 868 3.60 -18.67 -32.78
CA THR A 868 4.49 -18.53 -31.63
C THR A 868 3.80 -17.90 -30.41
N LEU A 869 2.92 -16.91 -30.61
CA LEU A 869 2.07 -16.36 -29.56
C LEU A 869 1.06 -17.40 -29.04
N THR A 870 0.56 -18.28 -29.91
CA THR A 870 -0.35 -19.36 -29.52
C THR A 870 0.35 -20.39 -28.63
N ALA A 871 1.62 -20.72 -28.91
CA ALA A 871 2.43 -21.55 -28.01
C ALA A 871 2.60 -20.92 -26.62
N LEU A 872 2.76 -19.59 -26.54
CA LEU A 872 2.84 -18.85 -25.27
C LEU A 872 1.54 -18.82 -24.46
N LEU A 873 0.41 -19.31 -24.98
CA LEU A 873 -0.78 -19.58 -24.15
C LEU A 873 -0.54 -20.73 -23.16
N LYS A 874 0.53 -21.53 -23.32
CA LYS A 874 0.96 -22.57 -22.38
C LYS A 874 2.20 -22.19 -21.55
N ASP A 875 2.66 -20.94 -21.60
CA ASP A 875 3.85 -20.46 -20.86
C ASP A 875 3.69 -20.65 -19.33
N PRO A 876 4.74 -21.04 -18.57
CA PRO A 876 4.65 -21.14 -17.11
C PRO A 876 4.25 -19.84 -16.42
N ASP A 877 4.63 -18.67 -16.93
CA ASP A 877 4.33 -17.37 -16.33
C ASP A 877 2.97 -16.80 -16.78
N SER A 878 2.07 -16.53 -15.82
CA SER A 878 0.73 -16.04 -16.12
C SER A 878 0.71 -14.64 -16.78
N ARG A 879 1.75 -13.84 -16.58
CA ARG A 879 1.88 -12.49 -17.17
C ARG A 879 2.25 -12.60 -18.65
N VAL A 880 2.99 -13.64 -19.04
CA VAL A 880 3.26 -14.00 -20.45
C VAL A 880 2.00 -14.58 -21.11
N ARG A 881 1.35 -15.59 -20.51
CA ARG A 881 0.07 -16.14 -21.03
C ARG A 881 -0.98 -15.06 -21.26
N ARG A 882 -1.11 -14.12 -20.31
CA ARG A 882 -1.99 -12.95 -20.41
C ARG A 882 -1.60 -12.02 -21.56
N ALA A 883 -0.31 -11.76 -21.78
CA ALA A 883 0.17 -10.91 -22.87
C ALA A 883 -0.13 -11.55 -24.23
N ALA A 884 0.16 -12.85 -24.39
CA ALA A 884 -0.16 -13.63 -25.58
C ALA A 884 -1.67 -13.64 -25.88
N ALA A 885 -2.52 -13.96 -24.90
CA ALA A 885 -3.98 -13.92 -25.06
C ALA A 885 -4.50 -12.51 -25.42
N SER A 886 -3.86 -11.45 -24.88
CA SER A 886 -4.21 -10.07 -25.21
C SER A 886 -3.73 -9.63 -26.60
N ALA A 887 -2.60 -10.17 -27.07
CA ALA A 887 -2.05 -9.90 -28.40
C ALA A 887 -2.92 -10.53 -29.50
N LEU A 888 -3.25 -11.82 -29.33
CA LEU A 888 -4.16 -12.55 -30.24
C LEU A 888 -5.56 -11.90 -30.23
N GLY A 889 -6.10 -11.58 -29.06
CA GLY A 889 -7.41 -10.91 -28.91
C GLY A 889 -7.46 -9.45 -29.38
N ARG A 890 -6.35 -8.85 -29.83
CA ARG A 890 -6.34 -7.50 -30.42
C ARG A 890 -6.52 -7.51 -31.94
N GLN A 891 -6.38 -8.66 -32.59
CA GLN A 891 -6.49 -8.78 -34.03
C GLN A 891 -7.94 -8.62 -34.48
N SER A 892 -8.24 -7.54 -35.19
CA SER A 892 -9.59 -7.21 -35.70
C SER A 892 -10.08 -8.24 -36.72
N SER A 893 -9.15 -8.70 -37.55
CA SER A 893 -9.30 -9.80 -38.50
C SER A 893 -8.05 -10.67 -38.34
N PRO A 894 -8.09 -11.80 -37.60
CA PRO A 894 -6.97 -12.73 -37.62
C PRO A 894 -6.72 -13.16 -39.08
N SER A 895 -5.44 -13.20 -39.48
CA SER A 895 -5.05 -13.70 -40.81
C SER A 895 -5.63 -15.10 -41.04
N GLU A 896 -5.85 -15.51 -42.30
CA GLU A 896 -6.46 -16.82 -42.57
C GLU A 896 -5.71 -17.96 -41.87
N ALA A 897 -4.38 -17.87 -41.74
CA ALA A 897 -3.58 -18.80 -40.96
C ALA A 897 -3.73 -18.66 -39.43
N ALA A 898 -3.88 -17.46 -38.87
CA ALA A 898 -4.19 -17.30 -37.44
C ALA A 898 -5.62 -17.76 -37.12
N ALA A 899 -6.57 -17.53 -38.02
CA ALA A 899 -7.92 -18.07 -37.97
C ALA A 899 -7.89 -19.59 -38.13
N ASN A 900 -7.11 -20.14 -39.07
CA ASN A 900 -6.98 -21.58 -39.29
C ASN A 900 -6.17 -22.27 -38.18
N ALA A 901 -5.25 -21.61 -37.49
CA ALA A 901 -4.64 -22.11 -36.27
C ALA A 901 -5.67 -22.15 -35.12
N LEU A 902 -6.47 -21.10 -34.98
CA LEU A 902 -7.61 -21.08 -34.04
C LEU A 902 -8.69 -22.11 -34.41
N ILE A 903 -8.93 -22.38 -35.71
CA ILE A 903 -9.94 -23.31 -36.23
C ILE A 903 -9.46 -24.76 -36.25
N ALA A 904 -8.17 -25.02 -36.47
CA ALA A 904 -7.57 -26.34 -36.32
C ALA A 904 -7.56 -26.75 -34.83
N LEU A 905 -7.27 -25.80 -33.93
CA LEU A 905 -7.47 -25.98 -32.48
C LEU A 905 -8.95 -26.12 -32.06
N LEU A 906 -9.91 -25.73 -32.91
CA LEU A 906 -11.35 -25.98 -32.73
C LEU A 906 -11.81 -27.33 -33.31
N LYS A 907 -10.98 -28.03 -34.11
CA LYS A 907 -11.33 -29.28 -34.81
C LYS A 907 -10.67 -30.54 -34.23
N ASP A 908 -9.66 -30.39 -33.38
CA ASP A 908 -9.03 -31.50 -32.64
C ASP A 908 -9.87 -31.83 -31.39
N PRO A 909 -10.55 -32.99 -31.31
CA PRO A 909 -11.42 -33.33 -30.19
C PRO A 909 -10.66 -33.58 -28.87
N ASP A 910 -9.37 -33.93 -28.93
CA ASP A 910 -8.56 -34.28 -27.75
C ASP A 910 -7.74 -33.10 -27.21
N SER A 911 -7.73 -31.96 -27.89
CA SER A 911 -6.99 -30.76 -27.50
C SER A 911 -7.96 -29.65 -27.07
N PRO A 912 -8.14 -29.38 -25.76
CA PRO A 912 -9.04 -28.33 -25.31
C PRO A 912 -8.51 -26.96 -25.75
N ASN A 913 -9.01 -26.47 -26.89
CA ASN A 913 -8.97 -25.09 -27.41
C ASN A 913 -8.16 -24.13 -26.54
N ALA A 914 -6.93 -23.74 -26.93
CA ALA A 914 -5.99 -23.08 -26.01
C ALA A 914 -6.57 -21.83 -25.29
N LEU A 915 -7.35 -20.99 -25.98
CA LEU A 915 -8.04 -19.85 -25.35
C LEU A 915 -9.18 -20.25 -24.41
N ILE A 916 -9.85 -21.38 -24.64
CA ILE A 916 -10.86 -21.97 -23.75
C ILE A 916 -10.20 -22.67 -22.54
N ALA A 917 -9.07 -23.36 -22.74
CA ALA A 917 -8.25 -23.87 -21.63
C ALA A 917 -7.78 -22.73 -20.72
N LEU A 918 -7.45 -21.56 -21.29
CA LEU A 918 -7.16 -20.34 -20.51
C LEU A 918 -8.37 -19.77 -19.75
N LEU A 919 -9.62 -20.18 -20.04
CA LEU A 919 -10.77 -19.89 -19.18
C LEU A 919 -10.80 -20.79 -17.92
N LYS A 920 -9.99 -21.85 -17.88
CA LYS A 920 -9.75 -22.67 -16.67
C LYS A 920 -8.42 -22.33 -15.97
N ASP A 921 -7.68 -21.33 -16.45
CA ASP A 921 -6.37 -20.93 -15.90
C ASP A 921 -6.46 -20.58 -14.42
N LEU A 922 -5.43 -20.94 -13.65
CA LEU A 922 -5.35 -20.57 -12.23
C LEU A 922 -5.40 -19.06 -12.03
N ASP A 923 -4.79 -18.21 -12.88
CA ASP A 923 -4.81 -16.75 -12.76
C ASP A 923 -6.06 -16.10 -13.40
N TRP A 924 -6.80 -15.32 -12.60
CA TRP A 924 -8.00 -14.59 -13.01
C TRP A 924 -7.68 -13.53 -14.07
N ARG A 925 -6.44 -13.02 -14.09
CA ARG A 925 -5.97 -12.05 -15.09
C ARG A 925 -5.88 -12.67 -16.47
N VAL A 926 -5.52 -13.96 -16.53
CA VAL A 926 -5.45 -14.76 -17.75
C VAL A 926 -6.87 -15.13 -18.20
N ARG A 927 -7.70 -15.70 -17.31
CA ARG A 927 -9.12 -16.00 -17.60
C ARG A 927 -9.88 -14.78 -18.13
N ARG A 928 -9.70 -13.62 -17.49
CA ARG A 928 -10.28 -12.33 -17.93
C ARG A 928 -9.78 -11.91 -19.31
N ALA A 929 -8.49 -12.07 -19.60
CA ALA A 929 -7.90 -11.72 -20.89
C ALA A 929 -8.44 -12.63 -22.00
N ALA A 930 -8.49 -13.94 -21.76
CA ALA A 930 -9.09 -14.92 -22.67
C ALA A 930 -10.58 -14.64 -22.92
N ALA A 931 -11.37 -14.39 -21.88
CA ALA A 931 -12.79 -14.02 -22.02
C ALA A 931 -12.97 -12.71 -22.81
N SER A 932 -12.09 -11.72 -22.61
CA SER A 932 -12.11 -10.46 -23.36
C SER A 932 -11.66 -10.62 -24.82
N ALA A 933 -10.79 -11.59 -25.11
CA ALA A 933 -10.34 -11.92 -26.47
C ALA A 933 -11.44 -12.63 -27.25
N LEU A 934 -12.05 -13.67 -26.67
CA LEU A 934 -13.20 -14.36 -27.26
C LEU A 934 -14.39 -13.42 -27.49
N GLY A 935 -14.69 -12.55 -26.52
CA GLY A 935 -15.74 -11.53 -26.65
C GLY A 935 -15.47 -10.41 -27.65
N ARG A 936 -14.34 -10.41 -28.36
CA ARG A 936 -14.07 -9.49 -29.48
C ARG A 936 -14.34 -10.13 -30.85
N GLN A 937 -14.51 -11.45 -30.90
CA GLN A 937 -14.92 -12.14 -32.12
C GLN A 937 -16.37 -11.74 -32.44
N SER A 938 -16.65 -11.42 -33.70
CA SER A 938 -17.99 -11.05 -34.18
C SER A 938 -19.00 -12.20 -34.04
N SER A 939 -18.54 -13.42 -34.32
CA SER A 939 -19.30 -14.66 -34.17
C SER A 939 -18.43 -15.72 -33.47
N PRO A 940 -18.44 -15.81 -32.12
CA PRO A 940 -17.72 -16.86 -31.41
C PRO A 940 -18.34 -18.24 -31.68
N SER A 941 -17.53 -19.29 -31.70
CA SER A 941 -18.01 -20.66 -31.84
C SER A 941 -18.90 -21.09 -30.67
N GLU A 942 -19.74 -22.10 -30.87
CA GLU A 942 -20.63 -22.63 -29.82
C GLU A 942 -19.84 -23.07 -28.57
N ALA A 943 -18.70 -23.75 -28.77
CA ALA A 943 -17.78 -24.12 -27.68
C ALA A 943 -17.26 -22.90 -26.90
N ALA A 944 -16.92 -21.80 -27.59
CA ALA A 944 -16.51 -20.55 -26.96
C ALA A 944 -17.67 -19.85 -26.22
N ALA A 945 -18.88 -19.85 -26.78
CA ALA A 945 -20.08 -19.33 -26.14
C ALA A 945 -20.44 -20.11 -24.86
N ASN A 946 -20.40 -21.45 -24.92
CA ASN A 946 -20.63 -22.32 -23.77
C ASN A 946 -19.56 -22.13 -22.67
N ALA A 947 -18.29 -21.94 -23.05
CA ALA A 947 -17.23 -21.70 -22.08
C ALA A 947 -17.28 -20.28 -21.45
N LEU A 948 -17.67 -19.26 -22.21
CA LEU A 948 -18.00 -17.93 -21.66
C LEU A 948 -19.21 -17.98 -20.72
N THR A 949 -20.21 -18.80 -21.05
CA THR A 949 -21.39 -19.06 -20.21
C THR A 949 -20.99 -19.74 -18.89
N ALA A 950 -20.03 -20.67 -18.90
CA ALA A 950 -19.50 -21.27 -17.66
C ALA A 950 -18.80 -20.24 -16.74
N LEU A 951 -18.08 -19.26 -17.32
CA LEU A 951 -17.38 -18.21 -16.56
C LEU A 951 -18.31 -17.24 -15.80
N VAL A 952 -19.61 -17.28 -16.05
CA VAL A 952 -20.61 -16.61 -15.20
C VAL A 952 -20.54 -17.09 -13.74
N LYS A 953 -20.05 -18.32 -13.48
CA LYS A 953 -19.89 -18.88 -12.12
C LYS A 953 -18.47 -18.71 -11.54
N ASP A 954 -17.60 -17.90 -12.16
CA ASP A 954 -16.20 -17.73 -11.73
C ASP A 954 -16.07 -17.07 -10.34
N LEU A 955 -15.07 -17.50 -9.54
CA LEU A 955 -14.80 -16.97 -8.20
C LEU A 955 -14.33 -15.50 -8.16
N ASP A 956 -13.88 -14.93 -9.27
CA ASP A 956 -13.44 -13.53 -9.39
C ASP A 956 -14.43 -12.69 -10.21
N TRP A 957 -14.96 -11.64 -9.58
CA TRP A 957 -15.94 -10.74 -10.19
C TRP A 957 -15.44 -10.09 -11.49
N ARG A 958 -14.14 -9.90 -11.67
CA ARG A 958 -13.57 -9.31 -12.90
C ARG A 958 -13.64 -10.27 -14.08
N VAL A 959 -13.64 -11.57 -13.82
CA VAL A 959 -13.85 -12.61 -14.83
C VAL A 959 -15.32 -12.71 -15.17
N ARG A 960 -16.21 -12.80 -14.16
CA ARG A 960 -17.68 -12.78 -14.37
C ARG A 960 -18.14 -11.56 -15.16
N ARG A 961 -17.65 -10.36 -14.81
CA ARG A 961 -17.92 -9.11 -15.55
C ARG A 961 -17.40 -9.16 -16.99
N ALA A 962 -16.24 -9.75 -17.24
CA ALA A 962 -15.69 -9.90 -18.59
C ALA A 962 -16.50 -10.91 -19.41
N ALA A 963 -16.94 -12.02 -18.81
CA ALA A 963 -17.85 -12.97 -19.43
C ALA A 963 -19.19 -12.31 -19.78
N ALA A 964 -19.83 -11.58 -18.86
CA ALA A 964 -21.04 -10.82 -19.13
C ALA A 964 -20.88 -9.83 -20.29
N SER A 965 -19.75 -9.09 -20.30
CA SER A 965 -19.41 -8.13 -21.36
C SER A 965 -19.11 -8.81 -22.71
N ALA A 966 -18.67 -10.06 -22.71
CA ALA A 966 -18.37 -10.84 -23.91
C ALA A 966 -19.66 -11.45 -24.50
N LEU A 967 -20.48 -12.09 -23.66
CA LEU A 967 -21.80 -12.62 -24.04
C LEU A 967 -22.71 -11.50 -24.58
N GLY A 968 -22.77 -10.35 -23.89
CA GLY A 968 -23.53 -9.19 -24.34
C GLY A 968 -23.02 -8.49 -25.60
N ARG A 969 -21.92 -8.93 -26.22
CA ARG A 969 -21.47 -8.42 -27.54
C ARG A 969 -22.02 -9.24 -28.69
N GLN A 970 -22.55 -10.43 -28.43
CA GLN A 970 -23.22 -11.25 -29.43
C GLN A 970 -24.51 -10.56 -29.85
N SER A 971 -24.77 -10.44 -31.16
CA SER A 971 -26.00 -9.88 -31.71
C SER A 971 -27.24 -10.71 -31.35
N SER A 972 -27.07 -12.02 -31.22
CA SER A 972 -28.10 -12.99 -30.82
C SER A 972 -27.46 -14.06 -29.94
N PRO A 973 -27.38 -13.84 -28.61
CA PRO A 973 -26.83 -14.83 -27.69
C PRO A 973 -27.77 -16.05 -27.57
N SER A 974 -27.20 -17.23 -27.35
CA SER A 974 -27.98 -18.46 -27.13
C SER A 974 -28.83 -18.37 -25.86
N GLU A 975 -29.87 -19.21 -25.76
CA GLU A 975 -30.74 -19.26 -24.58
C GLU A 975 -29.92 -19.52 -23.30
N ALA A 976 -28.93 -20.42 -23.35
CA ALA A 976 -28.02 -20.69 -22.24
C ALA A 976 -27.21 -19.43 -21.82
N ALA A 977 -26.73 -18.64 -22.78
CA ALA A 977 -26.03 -17.38 -22.52
C ALA A 977 -26.97 -16.30 -21.94
N ALA A 978 -28.20 -16.21 -22.44
CA ALA A 978 -29.23 -15.30 -21.90
C ALA A 978 -29.59 -15.68 -20.45
N ASN A 979 -29.82 -16.97 -20.17
CA ASN A 979 -30.09 -17.50 -18.84
C ASN A 979 -28.93 -17.22 -17.86
N ALA A 980 -27.68 -17.33 -18.32
CA ALA A 980 -26.52 -17.02 -17.50
C ALA A 980 -26.35 -15.51 -17.25
N LEU A 981 -26.66 -14.65 -18.23
CA LEU A 981 -26.73 -13.20 -18.01
C LEU A 981 -27.83 -12.83 -16.99
N MET A 982 -28.99 -13.47 -17.05
CA MET A 982 -30.06 -13.30 -16.06
C MET A 982 -29.66 -13.81 -14.67
N ALA A 983 -28.82 -14.85 -14.54
CA ALA A 983 -28.29 -15.27 -13.24
C ALA A 983 -27.39 -14.20 -12.60
N LEU A 984 -26.59 -13.48 -13.40
CA LEU A 984 -25.72 -12.39 -12.93
C LEU A 984 -26.45 -11.14 -12.43
N VAL A 985 -27.75 -11.02 -12.68
CA VAL A 985 -28.59 -9.98 -12.06
C VAL A 985 -28.59 -10.08 -10.53
N LYS A 986 -28.35 -11.28 -9.97
CA LYS A 986 -28.28 -11.51 -8.51
C LYS A 986 -26.84 -11.60 -7.97
N ASP A 987 -25.84 -11.16 -8.73
CA ASP A 987 -24.43 -11.23 -8.33
C ASP A 987 -24.12 -10.33 -7.11
N LEU A 988 -23.21 -10.75 -6.24
CA LEU A 988 -22.79 -9.95 -5.08
C LEU A 988 -22.08 -8.64 -5.47
N ASP A 989 -21.30 -8.62 -6.57
CA ASP A 989 -20.56 -7.44 -7.01
C ASP A 989 -21.40 -6.59 -7.98
N TRP A 990 -21.64 -5.33 -7.60
CA TRP A 990 -22.45 -4.38 -8.38
C TRP A 990 -21.93 -4.18 -9.80
N ARG A 991 -20.60 -4.28 -10.04
CA ARG A 991 -20.01 -4.11 -11.37
C ARG A 991 -20.34 -5.29 -12.29
N VAL A 992 -20.66 -6.45 -11.73
CA VAL A 992 -21.14 -7.62 -12.47
C VAL A 992 -22.63 -7.45 -12.79
N ARG A 993 -23.46 -7.06 -11.81
CA ARG A 993 -24.89 -6.76 -12.03
C ARG A 993 -25.09 -5.66 -13.09
N ARG A 994 -24.33 -4.56 -13.01
CA ARG A 994 -24.30 -3.47 -13.99
C ARG A 994 -23.93 -3.98 -15.40
N ALA A 995 -22.94 -4.87 -15.50
CA ALA A 995 -22.51 -5.44 -16.78
C ALA A 995 -23.56 -6.40 -17.35
N ALA A 996 -24.26 -7.17 -16.51
CA ALA A 996 -25.38 -8.01 -16.91
C ALA A 996 -26.56 -7.15 -17.43
N ALA A 997 -26.96 -6.10 -16.71
CA ALA A 997 -27.96 -5.14 -17.17
C ALA A 997 -27.59 -4.53 -18.53
N SER A 998 -26.33 -4.09 -18.67
CA SER A 998 -25.79 -3.52 -19.91
C SER A 998 -25.68 -4.52 -21.06
N ALA A 999 -25.59 -5.83 -20.77
CA ALA A 999 -25.55 -6.90 -21.75
C ALA A 999 -26.97 -7.28 -22.23
N LEU A 1000 -27.91 -7.46 -21.30
CA LEU A 1000 -29.32 -7.71 -21.61
C LEU A 1000 -29.93 -6.52 -22.39
N GLY A 1001 -29.66 -5.29 -21.96
CA GLY A 1001 -30.10 -4.05 -22.62
C GLY A 1001 -29.42 -3.70 -23.96
N ARG A 1002 -28.67 -4.63 -24.56
CA ARG A 1002 -28.22 -4.53 -25.97
C ARG A 1002 -29.14 -5.29 -26.93
N GLN A 1003 -29.99 -6.18 -26.42
CA GLN A 1003 -31.04 -6.81 -27.19
C GLN A 1003 -32.15 -5.79 -27.44
N SER A 1004 -32.54 -5.59 -28.69
CA SER A 1004 -33.67 -4.71 -29.06
C SER A 1004 -35.02 -5.26 -28.60
N SER A 1005 -35.14 -6.59 -28.57
CA SER A 1005 -36.30 -7.35 -28.09
C SER A 1005 -35.84 -8.46 -27.14
N PRO A 1006 -35.55 -8.15 -25.86
CA PRO A 1006 -35.22 -9.17 -24.86
C PRO A 1006 -36.43 -10.05 -24.55
N SER A 1007 -36.20 -11.28 -24.07
CA SER A 1007 -37.29 -12.15 -23.59
C SER A 1007 -37.99 -11.55 -22.37
N GLU A 1008 -39.24 -11.98 -22.11
CA GLU A 1008 -40.01 -11.51 -20.94
C GLU A 1008 -39.26 -11.74 -19.63
N ALA A 1009 -38.60 -12.90 -19.47
CA ALA A 1009 -37.76 -13.20 -18.33
C ALA A 1009 -36.59 -12.20 -18.18
N ALA A 1010 -35.95 -11.81 -19.29
CA ALA A 1010 -34.87 -10.83 -19.29
C ALA A 1010 -35.37 -9.40 -18.99
N ALA A 1011 -36.54 -9.03 -19.48
CA ALA A 1011 -37.21 -7.77 -19.13
C ALA A 1011 -37.55 -7.73 -17.63
N ASN A 1012 -38.14 -8.80 -17.08
CA ASN A 1012 -38.45 -8.92 -15.66
C ASN A 1012 -37.18 -8.88 -14.78
N ALA A 1013 -36.07 -9.47 -15.24
CA ALA A 1013 -34.78 -9.39 -14.55
C ALA A 1013 -34.18 -7.97 -14.55
N LEU A 1014 -34.33 -7.21 -15.65
CA LEU A 1014 -33.97 -5.79 -15.70
C LEU A 1014 -34.85 -4.94 -14.77
N THR A 1015 -36.16 -5.18 -14.76
CA THR A 1015 -37.12 -4.52 -13.85
C THR A 1015 -36.81 -4.78 -12.37
N ALA A 1016 -36.24 -5.94 -12.02
CA ALA A 1016 -35.76 -6.20 -10.66
C ALA A 1016 -34.55 -5.31 -10.27
N LEU A 1017 -33.60 -5.08 -11.19
CA LEU A 1017 -32.42 -4.24 -10.94
C LEU A 1017 -32.72 -2.74 -10.81
N VAL A 1018 -33.92 -2.31 -11.19
CA VAL A 1018 -34.39 -0.95 -10.91
C VAL A 1018 -34.45 -0.67 -9.39
N LYS A 1019 -34.57 -1.70 -8.55
CA LYS A 1019 -34.59 -1.58 -7.08
C LYS A 1019 -33.24 -1.92 -6.42
N ASP A 1020 -32.15 -1.97 -7.18
CA ASP A 1020 -30.81 -2.30 -6.66
C ASP A 1020 -30.31 -1.25 -5.65
N LEU A 1021 -29.50 -1.68 -4.68
CA LEU A 1021 -28.87 -0.76 -3.71
C LEU A 1021 -27.89 0.20 -4.40
N ASP A 1022 -27.20 -0.25 -5.44
CA ASP A 1022 -26.16 0.50 -6.14
C ASP A 1022 -26.70 1.39 -7.26
N SER A 1023 -26.27 2.65 -7.29
CA SER A 1023 -26.76 3.65 -8.24
C SER A 1023 -26.37 3.39 -9.70
N ASP A 1024 -25.17 2.87 -9.95
CA ASP A 1024 -24.71 2.55 -11.30
C ASP A 1024 -25.52 1.37 -11.87
N VAL A 1025 -25.94 0.43 -11.01
CA VAL A 1025 -26.79 -0.71 -11.40
C VAL A 1025 -28.19 -0.23 -11.75
N ARG A 1026 -28.82 0.61 -10.91
CA ARG A 1026 -30.14 1.20 -11.20
C ARG A 1026 -30.13 2.01 -12.49
N GLN A 1027 -29.11 2.84 -12.71
CA GLN A 1027 -28.96 3.62 -13.95
C GLN A 1027 -28.79 2.70 -15.18
N ALA A 1028 -27.96 1.66 -15.09
CA ALA A 1028 -27.78 0.71 -16.19
C ALA A 1028 -29.07 -0.07 -16.51
N ALA A 1029 -29.86 -0.44 -15.49
CA ALA A 1029 -31.17 -1.07 -15.66
C ALA A 1029 -32.19 -0.13 -16.31
N ALA A 1030 -32.27 1.13 -15.86
CA ALA A 1030 -33.13 2.14 -16.47
C ALA A 1030 -32.79 2.37 -17.95
N SER A 1031 -31.50 2.51 -18.26
CA SER A 1031 -31.00 2.70 -19.63
C SER A 1031 -31.23 1.46 -20.52
N ALA A 1032 -31.21 0.26 -19.94
CA ALA A 1032 -31.51 -1.00 -20.63
C ALA A 1032 -33.00 -1.13 -20.96
N LEU A 1033 -33.89 -0.86 -19.99
CA LEU A 1033 -35.34 -0.84 -20.21
C LEU A 1033 -35.72 0.22 -21.25
N GLY A 1034 -35.19 1.44 -21.14
CA GLY A 1034 -35.45 2.53 -22.09
C GLY A 1034 -34.99 2.28 -23.53
N LYS A 1035 -34.25 1.21 -23.82
CA LYS A 1035 -33.90 0.80 -25.20
C LYS A 1035 -34.86 -0.21 -25.81
N GLN A 1036 -35.75 -0.80 -25.01
CA GLN A 1036 -36.77 -1.71 -25.51
C GLN A 1036 -37.77 -0.95 -26.37
N SER A 1037 -38.25 -1.60 -27.43
CA SER A 1037 -39.24 -1.06 -28.38
C SER A 1037 -40.61 -0.78 -27.73
N SER A 1038 -40.92 -1.50 -26.66
CA SER A 1038 -42.08 -1.30 -25.79
C SER A 1038 -41.73 -1.77 -24.38
N LEU A 1039 -42.37 -1.19 -23.36
CA LEU A 1039 -42.25 -1.59 -21.96
C LEU A 1039 -43.47 -2.40 -21.53
N SER A 1040 -43.28 -3.36 -20.62
CA SER A 1040 -44.39 -3.91 -19.84
C SER A 1040 -44.83 -2.93 -18.75
N GLU A 1041 -46.08 -3.03 -18.30
CA GLU A 1041 -46.62 -2.21 -17.21
C GLU A 1041 -45.76 -2.28 -15.94
N ALA A 1042 -45.20 -3.45 -15.63
CA ALA A 1042 -44.28 -3.63 -14.50
C ALA A 1042 -42.95 -2.87 -14.69
N ALA A 1043 -42.40 -2.83 -15.91
CA ALA A 1043 -41.20 -2.06 -16.23
C ALA A 1043 -41.46 -0.54 -16.24
N GLU A 1044 -42.61 -0.11 -16.76
CA GLU A 1044 -43.05 1.29 -16.72
C GLU A 1044 -43.20 1.78 -15.27
N ASN A 1045 -43.93 1.05 -14.43
CA ASN A 1045 -44.09 1.36 -13.02
C ASN A 1045 -42.76 1.37 -12.24
N ALA A 1046 -41.80 0.52 -12.61
CA ALA A 1046 -40.47 0.55 -12.02
C ALA A 1046 -39.68 1.81 -12.41
N LEU A 1047 -39.72 2.23 -13.67
CA LEU A 1047 -39.13 3.50 -14.10
C LEU A 1047 -39.81 4.71 -13.44
N ILE A 1048 -41.13 4.67 -13.23
CA ILE A 1048 -41.87 5.68 -12.46
C ILE A 1048 -41.38 5.73 -10.99
N ALA A 1049 -40.98 4.61 -10.39
CA ALA A 1049 -40.39 4.63 -9.05
C ALA A 1049 -39.04 5.37 -9.01
N LEU A 1050 -38.21 5.24 -10.04
CA LEU A 1050 -36.92 5.94 -10.15
C LEU A 1050 -37.03 7.46 -10.30
N ILE A 1051 -38.19 7.99 -10.70
CA ILE A 1051 -38.46 9.43 -10.69
C ILE A 1051 -38.31 10.03 -9.28
N LYS A 1052 -38.40 9.22 -8.22
CA LYS A 1052 -38.18 9.65 -6.83
C LYS A 1052 -36.82 9.24 -6.25
N ASP A 1053 -35.88 8.76 -7.07
CA ASP A 1053 -34.56 8.34 -6.59
C ASP A 1053 -33.75 9.53 -6.00
N PRO A 1054 -33.04 9.38 -4.88
CA PRO A 1054 -32.20 10.45 -4.33
C PRO A 1054 -31.11 10.95 -5.31
N ASN A 1055 -30.58 10.09 -6.19
CA ASN A 1055 -29.56 10.46 -7.17
C ASN A 1055 -30.20 11.10 -8.43
N SER A 1056 -29.77 12.32 -8.75
CA SER A 1056 -30.26 13.07 -9.91
C SER A 1056 -29.99 12.40 -11.25
N ASP A 1057 -28.88 11.68 -11.37
CA ASP A 1057 -28.44 11.08 -12.63
C ASP A 1057 -29.31 9.85 -12.97
N ILE A 1058 -29.91 9.25 -11.94
CA ILE A 1058 -30.92 8.18 -12.07
C ILE A 1058 -32.28 8.78 -12.42
N ARG A 1059 -32.71 9.87 -11.76
CA ARG A 1059 -33.95 10.58 -12.13
C ARG A 1059 -33.91 11.07 -13.59
N GLN A 1060 -32.75 11.55 -14.04
CA GLN A 1060 -32.51 11.94 -15.43
C GLN A 1060 -32.60 10.73 -16.39
N GLU A 1061 -31.89 9.63 -16.13
CA GLU A 1061 -31.96 8.45 -17.02
C GLU A 1061 -33.36 7.81 -17.01
N ALA A 1062 -34.09 7.86 -15.89
CA ALA A 1062 -35.48 7.40 -15.83
C ALA A 1062 -36.43 8.26 -16.70
N ALA A 1063 -36.32 9.59 -16.62
CA ALA A 1063 -37.06 10.50 -17.50
C ALA A 1063 -36.72 10.28 -18.98
N LEU A 1064 -35.44 10.07 -19.30
CA LEU A 1064 -34.96 9.77 -20.65
C LEU A 1064 -35.44 8.39 -21.14
N ALA A 1065 -35.45 7.37 -20.28
CA ALA A 1065 -35.89 6.01 -20.60
C ALA A 1065 -37.40 5.96 -20.90
N LEU A 1066 -38.22 6.61 -20.07
CA LEU A 1066 -39.65 6.79 -20.32
C LEU A 1066 -39.88 7.63 -21.59
N GLY A 1067 -39.13 8.73 -21.73
CA GLY A 1067 -39.14 9.58 -22.92
C GLY A 1067 -38.65 8.90 -24.21
N ARG A 1068 -38.05 7.71 -24.17
CA ARG A 1068 -37.70 6.94 -25.39
C ARG A 1068 -38.91 6.22 -25.99
N GLN A 1069 -39.93 5.89 -25.20
CA GLN A 1069 -41.10 5.15 -25.65
C GLN A 1069 -41.92 5.88 -26.72
N ALA A 1070 -42.66 5.10 -27.52
CA ALA A 1070 -43.47 5.61 -28.63
C ALA A 1070 -44.78 6.27 -28.17
N SER A 1071 -45.31 5.86 -27.01
CA SER A 1071 -46.48 6.44 -26.37
C SER A 1071 -46.21 6.63 -24.88
N LEU A 1072 -46.96 7.54 -24.24
CA LEU A 1072 -46.82 7.85 -22.81
C LEU A 1072 -48.18 7.72 -22.13
N SER A 1073 -48.27 6.80 -21.17
CA SER A 1073 -49.42 6.65 -20.30
C SER A 1073 -49.68 7.92 -19.48
N GLU A 1074 -50.87 8.01 -18.89
CA GLU A 1074 -51.20 9.14 -18.01
C GLU A 1074 -50.40 9.10 -16.70
N ALA A 1075 -50.12 7.90 -16.18
CA ALA A 1075 -49.27 7.72 -15.00
C ALA A 1075 -47.84 8.23 -15.24
N VAL A 1076 -47.24 7.91 -16.40
CA VAL A 1076 -45.93 8.43 -16.81
C VAL A 1076 -45.97 9.95 -16.98
N ALA A 1077 -47.00 10.49 -17.65
CA ALA A 1077 -47.13 11.94 -17.82
C ALA A 1077 -47.20 12.68 -16.47
N ASN A 1078 -47.99 12.19 -15.53
CA ASN A 1078 -48.11 12.76 -14.18
C ASN A 1078 -46.79 12.67 -13.38
N ALA A 1079 -46.05 11.57 -13.52
CA ALA A 1079 -44.75 11.43 -12.89
C ALA A 1079 -43.68 12.37 -13.51
N LEU A 1080 -43.69 12.55 -14.83
CA LEU A 1080 -42.81 13.52 -15.52
C LEU A 1080 -43.15 14.97 -15.13
N ILE A 1081 -44.43 15.32 -14.96
CA ILE A 1081 -44.85 16.65 -14.45
C ILE A 1081 -44.23 16.96 -13.09
N ALA A 1082 -44.10 15.97 -12.19
CA ALA A 1082 -43.43 16.16 -10.91
C ALA A 1082 -41.93 16.49 -11.05
N LEU A 1083 -41.22 15.89 -12.02
CA LEU A 1083 -39.81 16.19 -12.29
C LEU A 1083 -39.56 17.59 -12.87
N LEU A 1084 -40.58 18.26 -13.42
CA LEU A 1084 -40.46 19.65 -13.87
C LEU A 1084 -40.13 20.62 -12.71
N LYS A 1085 -40.28 20.19 -11.45
CA LYS A 1085 -39.93 20.96 -10.24
C LYS A 1085 -38.59 20.53 -9.60
N ASP A 1086 -37.80 19.65 -10.25
CA ASP A 1086 -36.56 19.16 -9.67
C ASP A 1086 -35.51 20.26 -9.49
N SER A 1087 -34.74 20.19 -8.40
CA SER A 1087 -33.56 21.03 -8.16
C SER A 1087 -32.54 21.05 -9.31
N LYS A 1088 -32.37 19.96 -10.07
CA LYS A 1088 -31.32 19.79 -11.07
C LYS A 1088 -31.82 20.06 -12.48
N LEU A 1089 -31.11 20.95 -13.19
CA LEU A 1089 -31.47 21.41 -14.55
C LEU A 1089 -31.61 20.26 -15.56
N LEU A 1090 -30.70 19.27 -15.55
CA LEU A 1090 -30.75 18.15 -16.49
C LEU A 1090 -31.99 17.26 -16.29
N VAL A 1091 -32.45 17.10 -15.05
CA VAL A 1091 -33.66 16.34 -14.73
C VAL A 1091 -34.91 17.07 -15.26
N ARG A 1092 -35.01 18.39 -15.02
CA ARG A 1092 -36.10 19.22 -15.55
C ARG A 1092 -36.12 19.23 -17.08
N ARG A 1093 -34.94 19.34 -17.71
CA ARG A 1093 -34.75 19.33 -19.17
C ARG A 1093 -35.23 18.03 -19.80
N GLU A 1094 -34.76 16.87 -19.33
CA GLU A 1094 -35.18 15.58 -19.91
C GLU A 1094 -36.67 15.28 -19.64
N ALA A 1095 -37.21 15.68 -18.48
CA ALA A 1095 -38.65 15.54 -18.20
C ALA A 1095 -39.53 16.38 -19.14
N ALA A 1096 -39.11 17.62 -19.47
CA ALA A 1096 -39.80 18.46 -20.44
C ALA A 1096 -39.72 17.86 -21.86
N LEU A 1097 -38.55 17.40 -22.30
CA LEU A 1097 -38.38 16.75 -23.61
C LEU A 1097 -39.19 15.45 -23.73
N ALA A 1098 -39.28 14.66 -22.66
CA ALA A 1098 -40.10 13.45 -22.61
C ALA A 1098 -41.59 13.78 -22.79
N LEU A 1099 -42.15 14.72 -22.01
CA LEU A 1099 -43.54 15.17 -22.16
C LEU A 1099 -43.84 15.67 -23.58
N GLY A 1100 -42.88 16.39 -24.19
CA GLY A 1100 -42.98 16.89 -25.56
C GLY A 1100 -43.15 15.83 -26.66
N LYS A 1101 -42.97 14.53 -26.36
CA LYS A 1101 -43.32 13.46 -27.30
C LYS A 1101 -44.81 13.17 -27.41
N LYS A 1102 -45.63 13.58 -26.44
CA LYS A 1102 -47.08 13.34 -26.48
C LYS A 1102 -47.73 14.23 -27.55
N SER A 1103 -48.51 13.63 -28.44
CA SER A 1103 -49.22 14.33 -29.54
C SER A 1103 -50.27 15.34 -29.04
N SER A 1104 -50.81 15.11 -27.84
CA SER A 1104 -51.69 16.01 -27.11
C SER A 1104 -51.30 16.02 -25.63
N LEU A 1105 -50.91 17.18 -25.12
CA LEU A 1105 -50.62 17.43 -23.71
C LEU A 1105 -51.92 17.68 -22.93
N SER A 1106 -51.99 17.19 -21.70
CA SER A 1106 -53.04 17.59 -20.76
C SER A 1106 -52.84 19.04 -20.32
N GLU A 1107 -53.90 19.69 -19.86
CA GLU A 1107 -53.83 21.07 -19.35
C GLU A 1107 -52.82 21.21 -18.20
N ALA A 1108 -52.77 20.23 -17.29
CA ALA A 1108 -51.77 20.18 -16.22
C ALA A 1108 -50.32 20.12 -16.74
N ALA A 1109 -50.07 19.34 -17.81
CA ALA A 1109 -48.75 19.26 -18.44
C ALA A 1109 -48.38 20.58 -19.14
N ALA A 1110 -49.32 21.17 -19.88
CA ALA A 1110 -49.12 22.44 -20.57
C ALA A 1110 -48.82 23.58 -19.58
N ASN A 1111 -49.60 23.69 -18.50
CA ASN A 1111 -49.40 24.69 -17.45
C ASN A 1111 -48.07 24.50 -16.72
N ALA A 1112 -47.64 23.27 -16.44
CA ALA A 1112 -46.34 23.01 -15.82
C ALA A 1112 -45.16 23.36 -16.76
N LEU A 1113 -45.28 23.11 -18.06
CA LEU A 1113 -44.30 23.54 -19.06
C LEU A 1113 -44.27 25.06 -19.24
N ILE A 1114 -45.41 25.76 -19.16
CA ILE A 1114 -45.49 27.23 -19.15
C ILE A 1114 -44.69 27.83 -17.98
N VAL A 1115 -44.70 27.20 -16.80
CA VAL A 1115 -43.87 27.65 -15.66
C VAL A 1115 -42.38 27.51 -15.97
N LEU A 1116 -41.97 26.41 -16.60
CA LEU A 1116 -40.58 26.18 -17.03
C LEU A 1116 -40.08 27.15 -18.11
N LEU A 1117 -40.97 27.82 -18.85
CA LEU A 1117 -40.58 28.92 -19.75
C LEU A 1117 -39.93 30.11 -19.00
N LYS A 1118 -40.00 30.15 -17.67
CA LYS A 1118 -39.33 31.14 -16.81
C LYS A 1118 -38.17 30.57 -15.99
N ASP A 1119 -37.73 29.35 -16.27
CA ASP A 1119 -36.61 28.72 -15.58
C ASP A 1119 -35.32 29.56 -15.71
N PRO A 1120 -34.47 29.69 -14.68
CA PRO A 1120 -33.20 30.40 -14.81
C PRO A 1120 -32.26 29.79 -15.87
N ASP A 1121 -32.32 28.47 -16.08
CA ASP A 1121 -31.46 27.77 -17.03
C ASP A 1121 -32.00 27.82 -18.48
N SER A 1122 -31.12 28.12 -19.44
CA SER A 1122 -31.52 28.31 -20.84
C SER A 1122 -31.88 27.02 -21.57
N ASP A 1123 -31.28 25.89 -21.20
CA ASP A 1123 -31.52 24.62 -21.88
C ASP A 1123 -32.85 24.00 -21.39
N VAL A 1124 -33.22 24.29 -20.14
CA VAL A 1124 -34.54 23.96 -19.57
C VAL A 1124 -35.65 24.78 -20.25
N ARG A 1125 -35.47 26.11 -20.39
CA ARG A 1125 -36.42 26.96 -21.13
C ARG A 1125 -36.58 26.52 -22.59
N TRP A 1126 -35.49 26.19 -23.27
CA TRP A 1126 -35.52 25.66 -24.63
C TRP A 1126 -36.29 24.33 -24.71
N ALA A 1127 -36.04 23.39 -23.79
CA ALA A 1127 -36.74 22.11 -23.75
C ALA A 1127 -38.26 22.27 -23.54
N ALA A 1128 -38.68 23.16 -22.64
CA ALA A 1128 -40.09 23.47 -22.43
C ALA A 1128 -40.75 24.13 -23.65
N ALA A 1129 -40.05 25.06 -24.32
CA ALA A 1129 -40.53 25.68 -25.56
C ALA A 1129 -40.66 24.65 -26.70
N SER A 1130 -39.69 23.75 -26.85
CA SER A 1130 -39.73 22.69 -27.86
C SER A 1130 -40.83 21.66 -27.59
N ALA A 1131 -41.09 21.33 -26.31
CA ALA A 1131 -42.16 20.42 -25.91
C ALA A 1131 -43.56 20.98 -26.23
N LEU A 1132 -43.81 22.24 -25.89
CA LEU A 1132 -45.05 22.95 -26.26
C LEU A 1132 -45.15 23.10 -27.79
N GLY A 1133 -44.04 23.45 -28.45
CA GLY A 1133 -43.94 23.60 -29.91
C GLY A 1133 -44.04 22.31 -30.73
N ARG A 1134 -44.32 21.16 -30.12
CA ARG A 1134 -44.65 19.88 -30.80
C ARG A 1134 -46.15 19.62 -30.88
N GLN A 1135 -46.98 20.40 -30.19
CA GLN A 1135 -48.43 20.26 -30.26
C GLN A 1135 -48.97 20.75 -31.62
N SER A 1136 -49.91 20.00 -32.19
CA SER A 1136 -50.55 20.34 -33.48
C SER A 1136 -51.39 21.62 -33.42
N SER A 1137 -51.94 21.93 -32.23
CA SER A 1137 -52.64 23.17 -31.91
C SER A 1137 -52.22 23.69 -30.54
N LEU A 1138 -52.04 25.00 -30.38
CA LEU A 1138 -51.75 25.66 -29.11
C LEU A 1138 -53.00 26.37 -28.59
N SER A 1139 -53.25 26.29 -27.28
CA SER A 1139 -54.22 27.17 -26.63
C SER A 1139 -53.68 28.60 -26.59
N GLU A 1140 -54.58 29.58 -26.47
CA GLU A 1140 -54.20 31.00 -26.39
C GLU A 1140 -53.22 31.29 -25.25
N VAL A 1141 -53.40 30.63 -24.10
CA VAL A 1141 -52.51 30.74 -22.93
C VAL A 1141 -51.09 30.26 -23.27
N VAL A 1142 -50.96 29.12 -23.96
CA VAL A 1142 -49.65 28.60 -24.39
C VAL A 1142 -49.02 29.49 -25.46
N ALA A 1143 -49.80 29.96 -26.43
CA ALA A 1143 -49.34 30.87 -27.46
C ALA A 1143 -48.81 32.19 -26.87
N ASN A 1144 -49.55 32.80 -25.93
CA ASN A 1144 -49.12 34.03 -25.24
C ASN A 1144 -47.86 33.81 -24.38
N ALA A 1145 -47.72 32.64 -23.75
CA ALA A 1145 -46.49 32.30 -23.01
C ALA A 1145 -45.27 32.14 -23.92
N LEU A 1146 -45.43 31.53 -25.10
CA LEU A 1146 -44.36 31.44 -26.11
C LEU A 1146 -44.05 32.80 -26.76
N ILE A 1147 -45.04 33.68 -26.95
CA ILE A 1147 -44.84 35.06 -27.44
C ILE A 1147 -43.96 35.86 -26.47
N ALA A 1148 -44.13 35.69 -25.16
CA ALA A 1148 -43.25 36.33 -24.17
C ALA A 1148 -41.79 35.87 -24.30
N LEU A 1149 -41.57 34.60 -24.68
CA LEU A 1149 -40.26 33.99 -24.86
C LEU A 1149 -39.48 34.52 -26.08
N LEU A 1150 -40.16 35.17 -27.02
CA LEU A 1150 -39.55 35.85 -28.17
C LEU A 1150 -38.66 37.03 -27.74
N LYS A 1151 -38.70 37.44 -26.46
CA LYS A 1151 -37.83 38.47 -25.88
C LYS A 1151 -36.67 37.89 -25.03
N ASP A 1152 -36.44 36.58 -25.04
CA ASP A 1152 -35.37 35.97 -24.24
C ASP A 1152 -33.98 36.44 -24.68
N SER A 1153 -33.09 36.69 -23.71
CA SER A 1153 -31.67 36.94 -23.91
C SER A 1153 -30.95 35.95 -24.85
N LYS A 1154 -31.34 34.66 -24.86
CA LYS A 1154 -30.64 33.59 -25.59
C LYS A 1154 -31.26 33.34 -26.97
N LEU A 1155 -30.39 33.39 -27.98
CA LEU A 1155 -30.72 33.15 -29.39
C LEU A 1155 -31.56 31.90 -29.66
N LEU A 1156 -31.11 30.75 -29.15
CA LEU A 1156 -31.73 29.45 -29.44
C LEU A 1156 -33.16 29.36 -28.89
N ILE A 1157 -33.45 30.04 -27.78
CA ILE A 1157 -34.77 30.09 -27.16
C ILE A 1157 -35.72 30.92 -28.02
N ARG A 1158 -35.31 32.14 -28.44
CA ARG A 1158 -36.12 32.98 -29.33
C ARG A 1158 -36.47 32.26 -30.63
N ARG A 1159 -35.49 31.56 -31.23
CA ARG A 1159 -35.67 30.76 -32.44
C ARG A 1159 -36.64 29.58 -32.23
N GLU A 1160 -36.54 28.85 -31.12
CA GLU A 1160 -37.43 27.72 -30.81
C GLU A 1160 -38.88 28.20 -30.60
N ALA A 1161 -39.08 29.29 -29.85
CA ALA A 1161 -40.40 29.87 -29.65
C ALA A 1161 -41.03 30.42 -30.94
N ALA A 1162 -40.22 31.05 -31.82
CA ALA A 1162 -40.66 31.45 -33.15
C ALA A 1162 -41.07 30.22 -34.00
N SER A 1163 -40.29 29.14 -33.98
CA SER A 1163 -40.63 27.89 -34.68
C SER A 1163 -41.91 27.24 -34.11
N ALA A 1164 -42.07 27.23 -32.79
CA ALA A 1164 -43.24 26.67 -32.10
C ALA A 1164 -44.54 27.38 -32.50
N LEU A 1165 -44.54 28.72 -32.47
CA LEU A 1165 -45.68 29.55 -32.89
C LEU A 1165 -45.94 29.43 -34.40
N GLY A 1166 -44.88 29.37 -35.22
CA GLY A 1166 -45.00 29.30 -36.68
C GLY A 1166 -45.64 28.03 -37.24
N LYS A 1167 -45.63 26.93 -36.48
CA LYS A 1167 -46.32 25.68 -36.85
C LYS A 1167 -47.84 25.82 -36.86
N GLN A 1168 -48.40 26.81 -36.17
CA GLN A 1168 -49.85 27.00 -36.04
C GLN A 1168 -50.51 27.37 -37.38
N SER A 1169 -51.77 26.97 -37.55
CA SER A 1169 -52.55 27.23 -38.78
C SER A 1169 -52.95 28.69 -38.99
N SER A 1170 -52.79 29.52 -37.96
CA SER A 1170 -53.01 30.97 -37.94
C SER A 1170 -52.30 31.56 -36.72
N LEU A 1171 -51.74 32.76 -36.86
CA LEU A 1171 -51.22 33.54 -35.74
C LEU A 1171 -52.33 34.45 -35.17
N SER A 1172 -52.28 34.73 -33.86
CA SER A 1172 -53.06 35.83 -33.25
C SER A 1172 -52.44 37.19 -33.64
N GLU A 1173 -53.20 38.27 -33.48
CA GLU A 1173 -52.71 39.64 -33.74
C GLU A 1173 -51.47 39.98 -32.89
N ALA A 1174 -51.49 39.61 -31.61
CA ALA A 1174 -50.33 39.73 -30.72
C ALA A 1174 -49.12 38.92 -31.21
N GLY A 1175 -49.37 37.73 -31.78
CA GLY A 1175 -48.34 36.92 -32.43
C GLY A 1175 -47.75 37.60 -33.66
N ALA A 1176 -48.59 38.07 -34.60
CA ALA A 1176 -48.16 38.76 -35.80
C ALA A 1176 -47.33 40.02 -35.49
N ASN A 1177 -47.76 40.81 -34.50
CA ASN A 1177 -47.02 41.98 -34.02
C ASN A 1177 -45.67 41.60 -33.38
N ALA A 1178 -45.60 40.48 -32.66
CA ALA A 1178 -44.33 39.98 -32.11
C ALA A 1178 -43.38 39.47 -33.22
N PHE A 1179 -43.89 38.81 -34.25
CA PHE A 1179 -43.09 38.41 -35.41
C PHE A 1179 -42.57 39.62 -36.22
N ALA A 1180 -43.38 40.66 -36.40
CA ALA A 1180 -42.94 41.92 -37.02
C ALA A 1180 -41.80 42.60 -36.23
N ALA A 1181 -41.78 42.46 -34.90
CA ALA A 1181 -40.67 42.92 -34.07
C ALA A 1181 -39.40 42.05 -34.22
N LEU A 1182 -39.55 40.73 -34.38
CA LEU A 1182 -38.41 39.80 -34.58
C LEU A 1182 -37.67 39.98 -35.91
N LEU A 1183 -38.30 40.57 -36.93
CA LEU A 1183 -37.59 41.00 -38.14
C LEU A 1183 -36.48 42.03 -37.84
N LYS A 1184 -36.52 42.67 -36.67
CA LYS A 1184 -35.51 43.62 -36.15
C LYS A 1184 -34.63 43.03 -35.03
N ASP A 1185 -34.66 41.70 -34.83
CA ASP A 1185 -33.76 41.02 -33.88
C ASP A 1185 -32.29 41.28 -34.26
N GLN A 1186 -31.38 41.33 -33.29
CA GLN A 1186 -29.95 41.57 -33.59
C GLN A 1186 -29.26 40.40 -34.31
N HIS A 1187 -29.87 39.21 -34.38
CA HIS A 1187 -29.23 38.03 -34.95
C HIS A 1187 -30.01 37.41 -36.12
N TRP A 1188 -29.34 37.28 -37.26
CA TRP A 1188 -29.92 36.83 -38.54
C TRP A 1188 -30.70 35.50 -38.47
N LEU A 1189 -30.24 34.50 -37.70
CA LEU A 1189 -30.99 33.24 -37.51
C LEU A 1189 -32.41 33.40 -36.95
N VAL A 1190 -32.66 34.43 -36.13
CA VAL A 1190 -34.00 34.71 -35.57
C VAL A 1190 -34.82 35.53 -36.56
N GLN A 1191 -34.20 36.48 -37.26
CA GLN A 1191 -34.82 37.20 -38.39
C GLN A 1191 -35.29 36.22 -39.47
N SER A 1192 -34.44 35.27 -39.88
CA SER A 1192 -34.77 34.23 -40.86
C SER A 1192 -35.97 33.40 -40.42
N ALA A 1193 -35.95 32.89 -39.18
CA ALA A 1193 -37.08 32.13 -38.64
C ALA A 1193 -38.38 32.95 -38.58
N ALA A 1194 -38.30 34.26 -38.30
CA ALA A 1194 -39.46 35.14 -38.34
C ALA A 1194 -39.98 35.37 -39.77
N THR A 1195 -39.09 35.58 -40.73
CA THR A 1195 -39.41 35.71 -42.17
C THR A 1195 -40.05 34.43 -42.70
N ASP A 1196 -39.47 33.26 -42.41
CA ASP A 1196 -40.00 31.96 -42.84
C ASP A 1196 -41.43 31.74 -42.31
N VAL A 1197 -41.68 32.11 -41.05
CA VAL A 1197 -43.02 31.98 -40.46
C VAL A 1197 -44.01 32.97 -41.07
N LEU A 1198 -43.64 34.24 -41.23
CA LEU A 1198 -44.52 35.24 -41.85
C LEU A 1198 -44.83 34.89 -43.32
N GLY A 1199 -43.84 34.42 -44.08
CA GLY A 1199 -44.01 33.91 -45.44
C GLY A 1199 -44.96 32.72 -45.51
N ASN A 1200 -44.77 31.70 -44.67
CA ASN A 1200 -45.67 30.55 -44.59
C ASN A 1200 -47.12 30.94 -44.22
N GLN A 1201 -47.31 31.95 -43.36
CA GLN A 1201 -48.66 32.45 -43.03
C GLN A 1201 -49.26 33.24 -44.19
N TRP A 1202 -48.47 34.05 -44.90
CA TRP A 1202 -48.88 34.75 -46.11
C TRP A 1202 -49.32 33.77 -47.22
N ASP A 1203 -48.51 32.75 -47.52
CA ASP A 1203 -48.83 31.74 -48.53
C ASP A 1203 -50.11 30.97 -48.18
N ARG A 1204 -50.31 30.65 -46.90
CA ARG A 1204 -51.58 30.04 -46.42
C ARG A 1204 -52.77 30.98 -46.55
N MET A 1205 -52.59 32.29 -46.32
CA MET A 1205 -53.65 33.30 -46.54
C MET A 1205 -53.98 33.44 -48.04
N VAL A 1206 -52.96 33.45 -48.91
CA VAL A 1206 -53.13 33.50 -50.37
C VAL A 1206 -53.84 32.24 -50.87
N GLN A 1207 -53.44 31.04 -50.41
CA GLN A 1207 -54.11 29.77 -50.74
C GLN A 1207 -55.56 29.69 -50.20
N ARG A 1208 -55.85 30.30 -49.05
CA ARG A 1208 -57.23 30.41 -48.55
C ARG A 1208 -58.06 31.38 -49.39
N LYS A 1209 -57.50 32.51 -49.83
CA LYS A 1209 -58.19 33.46 -50.72
C LYS A 1209 -58.40 32.88 -52.12
N SER A 1210 -57.45 32.15 -52.70
CA SER A 1210 -57.64 31.53 -54.02
C SER A 1210 -58.69 30.41 -54.01
N LYS A 1211 -58.86 29.70 -52.89
CA LYS A 1211 -59.98 28.77 -52.64
C LYS A 1211 -61.34 29.42 -52.32
N LEU A 1212 -61.40 30.75 -52.25
CA LEU A 1212 -62.61 31.55 -52.00
C LEU A 1212 -62.99 32.41 -53.23
N VAL A 1213 -62.18 32.34 -54.29
CA VAL A 1213 -62.35 33.04 -55.58
C VAL A 1213 -62.57 32.05 -56.74
N TYR A 1214 -62.35 30.76 -56.48
CA TYR A 1214 -62.91 29.62 -57.20
C TYR A 1214 -64.14 29.08 -56.44
#